data_AF-A0A4U0XSD5-F1
#
_entry.id   AF-A0A4U0XSD5-F1
#
_cell.length_a   1.000
_cell.length_b   1.000
_cell.length_c   1.000
_cell.angle_alpha   90.00
_cell.angle_beta   90.00
_cell.angle_gamma   90.00
#
_symmetry.space_group_name_H-M   'P 1'
#
loop_
_entity.id
_entity.type
_entity.pdbx_description
1 polymer ?
#
loop_
_entity_poly.entity_id
_entity_poly.type
_entity_poly.pdbx_seq_one_letter_code
_entity_poly.pdbx_strand_id
1 'polypeptide(L)'
;MRDMATMLQPVLSWLLPGYNGSPPRVNDSPAALPLRILTHNIRYATSSPFKNEKLWEDRLPLILNELRYNTRFLDSIGPQTSRTTFSSTSVPSGTAFICLQEVLHSQLNDILRGLNGDEASSKTSTALPTGPFWAHIGVAREDGAEKGEYSPIIFAVQIFHLLHYETLWLSPTPDRPSLGWDAGSIRIVTIGVFEHRVTRQRIVACNTHLDNDGGQSRKKGVAIILDAIKRIRSEWKSTGPGGSTEEPAVFLAGDFNSFPDQEAYLEMAASGLMVDLFHFVEPKKRYGESITFTGFEPHKHKEEQGRIDFIWLGPQGAVQTRRASEKSLNWQFEGYAVLPNLYEDGVFSSDHRYLCQRRASCKFSPALLKLYEKKLITSKPAVRQATENLTLKAIYSRSLKSAKSLGESLSSVDLYSDDAGSGKSYADLLKRDDIHAVIIALPILKQPDYIKQALKASKHVLAEKPIAKDVATASELLKWYHDEIDTKKVTWSVAENFRYMDSFLYGAQQVKQMGRVLGFRTRMQTYVQPGSKYYETEWRKTPEYQGGFLLDGGVHFIAGTRLLLQSENAPTRVSAFTTQLQGHLPPVDTADATWKLKNGSSGTFAVSFGTTFSGSEYTVACEKGTVSVSRGMIVVTKDGKEVEKKDLTSEGAGVKQEVKAWGEGIAASKQDSRQTPEEALKDLEILEAMLRSGERNGQPIDLKL
;
A
#
# COMPACT_ATOMS: atom_id res chain seq x y z
N MET A 1 12.73 7.78 7.93
CA MET A 1 12.33 6.41 7.57
C MET A 1 10.83 6.41 7.44
N ARG A 2 10.37 6.32 6.19
CA ARG A 2 9.66 5.12 5.75
C ARG A 2 8.15 5.33 5.87
N ASP A 3 7.38 5.12 4.83
CA ASP A 3 7.69 4.37 3.62
C ASP A 3 6.50 4.65 2.69
N MET A 4 6.68 4.72 1.38
CA MET A 4 7.12 3.56 0.59
C MET A 4 6.38 2.27 0.96
N ALA A 5 5.08 2.41 1.18
CA ALA A 5 4.14 1.29 1.22
C ALA A 5 2.68 1.63 0.96
N THR A 6 2.33 2.88 0.67
CA THR A 6 0.93 3.23 0.40
C THR A 6 0.48 2.87 -1.02
N MET A 7 1.26 2.07 -1.74
CA MET A 7 0.97 1.59 -3.10
C MET A 7 0.59 0.12 -3.16
N LEU A 8 -0.15 -0.35 -2.14
CA LEU A 8 -1.04 -1.50 -2.28
C LEU A 8 -2.44 -1.28 -1.65
N GLN A 9 -2.77 -0.09 -1.13
CA GLN A 9 -4.03 0.10 -0.39
C GLN A 9 -5.29 0.51 -1.16
N PRO A 10 -5.30 1.08 -2.38
CA PRO A 10 -6.57 1.41 -3.04
C PRO A 10 -7.36 0.17 -3.53
N VAL A 11 -6.74 -1.02 -3.53
CA VAL A 11 -7.38 -2.27 -3.97
C VAL A 11 -8.07 -3.02 -2.81
N LEU A 12 -7.84 -2.62 -1.55
CA LEU A 12 -8.32 -3.38 -0.37
C LEU A 12 -9.36 -2.67 0.51
N SER A 13 -9.90 -1.53 0.09
CA SER A 13 -11.14 -0.98 0.70
C SER A 13 -12.42 -1.55 0.06
N TRP A 14 -12.27 -2.56 -0.80
CA TRP A 14 -13.30 -3.06 -1.71
C TRP A 14 -14.17 -4.19 -1.18
N LEU A 15 -14.06 -4.55 0.10
CA LEU A 15 -14.89 -5.59 0.68
C LEU A 15 -15.43 -5.11 2.05
N LEU A 16 -16.65 -4.51 1.99
CA LEU A 16 -17.84 -4.71 2.87
C LEU A 16 -18.32 -3.60 3.81
N PRO A 17 -19.66 -3.52 4.04
CA PRO A 17 -20.31 -2.46 4.82
C PRO A 17 -20.35 -2.77 6.32
N GLY A 18 -20.26 -1.73 7.15
CA GLY A 18 -20.68 -1.76 8.56
C GLY A 18 -19.58 -1.53 9.58
N TYR A 19 -19.35 -0.26 9.92
CA TYR A 19 -19.01 0.11 11.29
C TYR A 19 -19.70 1.42 11.65
N ASN A 20 -20.94 1.31 12.13
CA ASN A 20 -21.74 2.41 12.66
C ASN A 20 -21.90 2.21 14.17
N GLY A 21 -21.07 2.90 14.95
CA GLY A 21 -21.49 3.37 16.25
C GLY A 21 -20.36 3.97 17.07
N SER A 22 -20.78 4.77 18.03
CA SER A 22 -19.93 5.58 18.91
C SER A 22 -18.89 4.74 19.64
N PRO A 23 -17.70 5.31 19.97
CA PRO A 23 -16.67 4.61 20.72
C PRO A 23 -17.22 4.12 22.08
N PRO A 24 -16.84 2.91 22.53
CA PRO A 24 -17.19 2.44 23.87
C PRO A 24 -16.67 3.41 24.93
N ARG A 25 -17.44 3.55 26.03
CA ARG A 25 -17.07 4.38 27.17
C ARG A 25 -15.70 3.95 27.72
N VAL A 26 -14.89 4.97 28.00
CA VAL A 26 -13.59 4.91 28.67
C VAL A 26 -13.78 4.29 30.06
N ASN A 27 -13.47 3.00 30.23
CA ASN A 27 -13.23 2.42 31.56
C ASN A 27 -12.45 1.08 31.57
N ASP A 28 -12.16 0.44 30.42
CA ASP A 28 -11.36 -0.79 30.40
C ASP A 28 -9.92 -0.55 29.94
N SER A 29 -8.97 -1.17 30.65
CA SER A 29 -7.51 -1.16 30.38
C SER A 29 -7.16 -1.50 28.91
N PRO A 30 -6.01 -1.06 28.36
CA PRO A 30 -5.71 -1.26 26.93
C PRO A 30 -5.76 -2.74 26.54
N ALA A 31 -6.64 -3.04 25.58
CA ALA A 31 -6.85 -4.40 25.09
C ALA A 31 -5.60 -4.89 24.33
N ALA A 32 -5.04 -6.02 24.78
CA ALA A 32 -3.95 -6.71 24.10
C ALA A 32 -4.37 -7.13 22.68
N LEU A 33 -3.45 -7.16 21.71
CA LEU A 33 -3.76 -7.64 20.35
C LEU A 33 -3.71 -9.18 20.31
N PRO A 34 -4.85 -9.88 20.16
CA PRO A 34 -4.88 -11.33 20.04
C PRO A 34 -4.36 -11.75 18.65
N LEU A 35 -3.24 -12.46 18.60
CA LEU A 35 -2.55 -12.89 17.38
C LEU A 35 -2.47 -14.42 17.30
N ARG A 36 -2.58 -14.97 16.09
CA ARG A 36 -2.25 -16.35 15.75
C ARG A 36 -1.23 -16.35 14.61
N ILE A 37 -0.11 -17.02 14.81
CA ILE A 37 0.93 -17.20 13.78
C ILE A 37 0.92 -18.65 13.35
N LEU A 38 0.81 -18.86 12.04
CA LEU A 38 0.75 -20.17 11.40
C LEU A 38 1.94 -20.29 10.46
N THR A 39 2.66 -21.41 10.51
CA THR A 39 3.75 -21.71 9.56
C THR A 39 3.71 -23.13 9.06
N HIS A 40 3.91 -23.29 7.76
CA HIS A 40 3.85 -24.60 7.10
C HIS A 40 4.66 -24.62 5.80
N ASN A 41 5.69 -25.45 5.74
CA ASN A 41 6.28 -25.84 4.46
C ASN A 41 5.28 -26.80 3.80
N ILE A 42 4.67 -26.37 2.69
CA ILE A 42 3.57 -27.12 2.06
C ILE A 42 4.06 -28.12 1.02
N ARG A 43 5.38 -28.19 0.80
CA ARG A 43 6.03 -28.97 -0.26
C ARG A 43 5.59 -28.55 -1.66
N TYR A 44 6.52 -28.21 -2.53
CA TYR A 44 6.16 -27.75 -3.89
C TYR A 44 5.36 -28.82 -4.66
N ALA A 45 4.57 -28.38 -5.64
CA ALA A 45 3.79 -29.26 -6.50
C ALA A 45 4.71 -30.02 -7.48
N THR A 46 5.21 -31.18 -7.08
CA THR A 46 6.06 -32.04 -7.91
C THR A 46 5.26 -32.79 -8.98
N SER A 47 5.87 -33.02 -10.15
CA SER A 47 5.37 -33.94 -11.18
C SER A 47 5.85 -35.39 -10.96
N SER A 48 6.79 -35.59 -10.04
CA SER A 48 7.45 -36.87 -9.75
C SER A 48 7.44 -37.08 -8.24
N PRO A 49 6.32 -37.55 -7.66
CA PRO A 49 6.17 -37.68 -6.22
C PRO A 49 7.12 -38.73 -5.64
N PHE A 50 7.61 -38.46 -4.43
CA PHE A 50 8.29 -39.46 -3.62
C PHE A 50 7.33 -40.54 -3.12
N LYS A 51 7.88 -41.55 -2.44
CA LYS A 51 7.08 -42.56 -1.77
C LYS A 51 6.16 -41.91 -0.73
N ASN A 52 4.88 -42.27 -0.77
CA ASN A 52 3.78 -41.71 0.05
C ASN A 52 3.43 -40.24 -0.21
N GLU A 53 4.17 -39.54 -1.09
CA GLU A 53 3.77 -38.22 -1.56
C GLU A 53 2.65 -38.36 -2.59
N LYS A 54 1.64 -37.50 -2.47
CA LYS A 54 0.56 -37.37 -3.45
C LYS A 54 0.72 -36.10 -4.28
N LEU A 55 0.04 -36.07 -5.42
CA LEU A 55 0.04 -34.88 -6.27
C LEU A 55 -0.63 -33.71 -5.55
N TRP A 56 -0.35 -32.50 -6.01
CA TRP A 56 -0.89 -31.28 -5.40
C TRP A 56 -2.41 -31.28 -5.28
N GLU A 57 -3.12 -31.79 -6.30
CA GLU A 57 -4.58 -31.88 -6.32
C GLU A 57 -5.16 -32.73 -5.18
N ASP A 58 -4.46 -33.77 -4.75
CA ASP A 58 -4.84 -34.61 -3.62
C ASP A 58 -4.51 -33.95 -2.27
N ARG A 59 -3.40 -33.19 -2.21
CA ARG A 59 -2.89 -32.55 -0.98
C ARG A 59 -3.58 -31.22 -0.67
N LEU A 60 -3.96 -30.45 -1.68
CA LEU A 60 -4.54 -29.11 -1.57
C LEU A 60 -5.79 -29.05 -0.67
N PRO A 61 -6.78 -29.96 -0.79
CA PRO A 61 -7.97 -29.92 0.08
C PRO A 61 -7.62 -30.07 1.56
N LEU A 62 -6.61 -30.88 1.89
CA LEU A 62 -6.15 -31.11 3.26
C LEU A 62 -5.51 -29.84 3.83
N ILE A 63 -4.60 -29.23 3.08
CA ILE A 63 -3.94 -27.96 3.44
C ILE A 63 -4.99 -26.85 3.61
N LEU A 64 -5.91 -26.70 2.66
CA LEU A 64 -6.97 -25.68 2.75
C LEU A 64 -7.86 -25.89 3.98
N ASN A 65 -8.24 -27.13 4.28
CA ASN A 65 -9.05 -27.44 5.45
C ASN A 65 -8.32 -27.11 6.74
N GLU A 66 -7.01 -27.39 6.82
CA GLU A 66 -6.18 -27.02 7.96
C GLU A 66 -6.10 -25.50 8.16
N LEU A 67 -5.81 -24.75 7.09
CA LEU A 67 -5.73 -23.30 7.11
C LEU A 67 -7.07 -22.68 7.52
N ARG A 68 -8.18 -23.15 6.92
CA ARG A 68 -9.55 -22.70 7.27
C ARG A 68 -9.89 -23.03 8.70
N TYR A 69 -9.67 -24.26 9.16
CA TYR A 69 -9.96 -24.66 10.54
C TYR A 69 -9.20 -23.78 11.55
N ASN A 70 -7.91 -23.55 11.28
CA ASN A 70 -7.06 -22.74 12.15
C ASN A 70 -7.34 -21.24 12.05
N THR A 71 -8.16 -20.77 11.11
CA THR A 71 -8.55 -19.36 10.97
C THR A 71 -10.06 -19.11 11.10
N ARG A 72 -10.86 -20.16 11.30
CA ARG A 72 -12.33 -20.15 11.37
C ARG A 72 -12.92 -19.18 12.39
N PHE A 73 -12.17 -18.88 13.46
CA PHE A 73 -12.59 -17.89 14.45
C PHE A 73 -12.72 -16.46 13.85
N LEU A 74 -12.19 -16.24 12.64
CA LEU A 74 -12.31 -15.01 11.87
C LEU A 74 -13.54 -15.00 10.94
N ASP A 75 -14.30 -16.09 10.79
CA ASP A 75 -15.43 -16.16 9.85
C ASP A 75 -16.50 -15.09 10.14
N SER A 76 -16.65 -14.70 11.41
CA SER A 76 -17.55 -13.61 11.82
C SER A 76 -17.17 -12.22 11.31
N ILE A 77 -15.98 -12.07 10.72
CA ILE A 77 -15.41 -10.82 10.19
C ILE A 77 -15.67 -10.69 8.67
N GLY A 78 -16.43 -11.63 8.10
CA GLY A 78 -16.77 -11.65 6.68
C GLY A 78 -17.87 -10.66 6.25
N PRO A 79 -18.11 -10.59 4.94
CA PRO A 79 -19.27 -9.96 4.31
C PRO A 79 -20.65 -10.30 4.88
N GLN A 80 -21.19 -9.52 5.82
CA GLN A 80 -22.57 -9.76 6.26
C GLN A 80 -23.57 -9.25 5.20
N THR A 81 -24.40 -10.17 4.70
CA THR A 81 -25.49 -9.94 3.71
C THR A 81 -26.84 -9.60 4.35
N SER A 82 -26.92 -9.27 5.64
CA SER A 82 -28.21 -9.12 6.34
C SER A 82 -28.20 -8.03 7.42
N ARG A 83 -29.37 -7.38 7.52
CA ARG A 83 -29.83 -6.24 8.36
C ARG A 83 -29.64 -6.35 9.89
N THR A 84 -28.68 -7.10 10.40
CA THR A 84 -28.40 -7.18 11.84
C THR A 84 -27.24 -6.28 12.23
N THR A 85 -27.57 -5.25 13.03
CA THR A 85 -26.66 -4.29 13.65
C THR A 85 -25.47 -4.96 14.33
N PHE A 86 -24.25 -4.66 13.86
CA PHE A 86 -23.05 -4.81 14.68
C PHE A 86 -23.18 -3.89 15.90
N SER A 87 -23.09 -4.45 17.10
CA SER A 87 -22.82 -3.65 18.30
C SER A 87 -21.44 -2.99 18.10
N SER A 88 -21.40 -1.66 18.13
CA SER A 88 -20.26 -0.82 17.80
C SER A 88 -19.11 -0.82 18.82
N THR A 89 -18.86 -1.96 19.46
CA THR A 89 -18.00 -2.05 20.65
C THR A 89 -17.07 -3.26 20.66
N SER A 90 -17.17 -4.22 19.73
CA SER A 90 -16.29 -5.39 19.73
C SER A 90 -15.08 -5.24 18.82
N VAL A 91 -13.88 -5.26 19.42
CA VAL A 91 -12.62 -5.58 18.75
C VAL A 91 -12.76 -6.99 18.15
N PRO A 92 -12.27 -7.28 16.93
CA PRO A 92 -12.16 -8.66 16.45
C PRO A 92 -11.54 -9.55 17.53
N SER A 93 -12.19 -10.65 17.88
CA SER A 93 -11.78 -11.51 19.01
C SER A 93 -10.42 -12.21 18.79
N GLY A 94 -9.86 -12.13 17.58
CA GLY A 94 -8.56 -12.66 17.19
C GLY A 94 -8.05 -12.08 15.86
N THR A 95 -6.79 -12.33 15.54
CA THR A 95 -6.13 -12.00 14.26
C THR A 95 -5.20 -13.16 13.85
N ALA A 96 -4.83 -13.27 12.57
CA ALA A 96 -3.92 -14.33 12.11
C ALA A 96 -2.99 -13.90 10.95
N PHE A 97 -1.80 -14.51 10.91
CA PHE A 97 -0.90 -14.56 9.76
C PHE A 97 -0.61 -16.01 9.38
N ILE A 98 -0.60 -16.30 8.08
CA ILE A 98 -0.22 -17.60 7.52
C ILE A 98 1.10 -17.44 6.75
N CYS A 99 2.12 -18.17 7.17
CA CYS A 99 3.46 -18.16 6.59
C CYS A 99 3.72 -19.51 5.91
N LEU A 100 3.96 -19.53 4.60
CA LEU A 100 4.14 -20.78 3.87
C LEU A 100 5.54 -20.89 3.26
N GLN A 101 6.02 -22.10 3.02
CA GLN A 101 7.30 -22.36 2.34
C GLN A 101 7.12 -23.37 1.20
N GLU A 102 8.05 -23.37 0.23
CA GLU A 102 8.00 -24.15 -1.03
C GLU A 102 6.79 -23.89 -1.92
N VAL A 103 6.16 -22.73 -1.79
CA VAL A 103 4.93 -22.45 -2.54
C VAL A 103 5.26 -22.07 -3.97
N LEU A 104 4.82 -22.82 -4.98
CA LEU A 104 4.87 -22.36 -6.37
C LEU A 104 3.74 -21.36 -6.65
N HIS A 105 3.89 -20.53 -7.70
CA HIS A 105 2.88 -19.52 -8.06
C HIS A 105 1.47 -20.12 -8.24
N SER A 106 1.37 -21.30 -8.88
CA SER A 106 0.09 -22.01 -9.04
C SER A 106 -0.52 -22.42 -7.69
N GLN A 107 0.28 -23.00 -6.80
CA GLN A 107 -0.15 -23.40 -5.46
C GLN A 107 -0.62 -22.19 -4.63
N LEU A 108 0.08 -21.05 -4.75
CA LEU A 108 -0.31 -19.80 -4.08
C LEU A 108 -1.68 -19.33 -4.56
N ASN A 109 -1.91 -19.34 -5.87
CA ASN A 109 -3.20 -18.98 -6.46
C ASN A 109 -4.32 -19.93 -6.01
N ASP A 110 -4.06 -21.24 -5.99
CA ASP A 110 -5.03 -22.23 -5.53
C ASP A 110 -5.39 -22.04 -4.05
N ILE A 111 -4.39 -21.79 -3.20
CA ILE A 111 -4.61 -21.51 -1.77
C ILE A 111 -5.45 -20.24 -1.59
N LEU A 112 -5.11 -19.15 -2.29
CA LEU A 112 -5.85 -17.89 -2.19
C LEU A 112 -7.28 -18.01 -2.72
N ARG A 113 -7.48 -18.75 -3.83
CA ARG A 113 -8.83 -19.09 -4.32
C ARG A 113 -9.60 -19.91 -3.30
N GLY A 114 -8.98 -20.93 -2.72
CA GLY A 114 -9.59 -21.75 -1.68
C GLY A 114 -9.93 -20.95 -0.42
N LEU A 115 -9.06 -20.06 0.05
CA LEU A 115 -9.32 -19.24 1.23
C LEU A 115 -10.39 -18.17 0.99
N ASN A 116 -10.46 -17.61 -0.22
CA ASN A 116 -11.41 -16.53 -0.58
C ASN A 116 -12.71 -17.03 -1.24
N GLY A 117 -12.80 -18.31 -1.60
CA GLY A 117 -13.91 -18.92 -2.34
C GLY A 117 -13.78 -18.79 -3.86
N ASP A 118 -14.23 -19.82 -4.61
CA ASP A 118 -14.15 -19.86 -6.08
C ASP A 118 -14.96 -18.74 -6.76
N GLU A 119 -16.08 -18.33 -6.16
CA GLU A 119 -17.00 -17.35 -6.73
C GLU A 119 -16.45 -15.91 -6.74
N ALA A 120 -15.52 -15.57 -5.85
CA ALA A 120 -14.86 -14.26 -5.83
C ALA A 120 -13.96 -14.02 -7.07
N SER A 121 -13.66 -15.09 -7.83
CA SER A 121 -12.87 -15.04 -9.07
C SER A 121 -13.72 -15.07 -10.36
N SER A 122 -15.02 -15.33 -10.24
CA SER A 122 -15.96 -15.39 -11.37
C SER A 122 -16.53 -14.01 -11.69
N LYS A 123 -16.42 -13.56 -12.94
CA LYS A 123 -16.96 -12.28 -13.43
C LYS A 123 -18.50 -12.15 -13.36
N THR A 124 -19.21 -13.18 -12.89
CA THR A 124 -20.68 -13.27 -12.93
C THR A 124 -21.36 -13.53 -11.58
N SER A 125 -20.63 -13.72 -10.47
CA SER A 125 -21.27 -13.92 -9.15
C SER A 125 -21.31 -12.64 -8.32
N THR A 126 -22.43 -12.44 -7.62
CA THR A 126 -22.66 -11.35 -6.66
C THR A 126 -22.48 -11.80 -5.20
N ALA A 127 -22.10 -13.05 -4.94
CA ALA A 127 -21.94 -13.57 -3.58
C ALA A 127 -20.57 -13.23 -3.01
N LEU A 128 -20.57 -12.58 -1.85
CA LEU A 128 -19.35 -12.23 -1.12
C LEU A 128 -18.95 -13.40 -0.19
N PRO A 129 -17.64 -13.65 0.04
CA PRO A 129 -17.19 -14.76 0.89
C PRO A 129 -17.79 -14.72 2.30
N THR A 130 -17.95 -15.85 2.99
CA THR A 130 -18.51 -15.87 4.35
C THR A 130 -17.46 -15.65 5.45
N GLY A 131 -16.24 -15.22 5.10
CA GLY A 131 -15.10 -15.05 6.00
C GLY A 131 -14.17 -13.90 5.59
N PRO A 132 -12.99 -13.74 6.24
CA PRO A 132 -12.05 -12.67 5.91
C PRO A 132 -11.53 -12.82 4.48
N PHE A 133 -11.15 -11.70 3.86
CA PHE A 133 -10.49 -11.71 2.58
C PHE A 133 -8.98 -11.73 2.79
N TRP A 134 -8.35 -12.76 2.24
CA TRP A 134 -6.94 -13.05 2.39
C TRP A 134 -6.15 -12.50 1.20
N ALA A 135 -5.13 -11.70 1.49
CA ALA A 135 -4.13 -11.27 0.53
C ALA A 135 -2.75 -11.78 0.95
N HIS A 136 -1.78 -11.77 0.03
CA HIS A 136 -0.40 -12.17 0.32
C HIS A 136 0.61 -11.06 0.01
N ILE A 137 1.80 -11.19 0.60
CA ILE A 137 3.03 -10.51 0.19
C ILE A 137 4.14 -11.54 -0.06
N GLY A 138 5.19 -11.12 -0.76
CA GLY A 138 6.32 -11.95 -1.14
C GLY A 138 6.31 -12.32 -2.63
N VAL A 139 7.49 -12.49 -3.19
CA VAL A 139 7.73 -12.86 -4.61
C VAL A 139 8.46 -14.19 -4.71
N ALA A 140 8.47 -14.77 -5.91
CA ALA A 140 9.19 -16.01 -6.19
C ALA A 140 10.71 -15.80 -6.20
N ARG A 141 11.45 -16.83 -5.78
CA ARG A 141 12.89 -16.74 -5.50
C ARG A 141 13.79 -16.69 -6.73
N GLU A 142 13.37 -17.12 -7.92
CA GLU A 142 14.28 -17.19 -9.07
C GLU A 142 14.35 -15.91 -9.90
N ASP A 143 13.26 -15.15 -9.97
CA ASP A 143 13.15 -13.95 -10.81
C ASP A 143 12.70 -12.71 -10.04
N GLY A 144 12.29 -12.85 -8.78
CA GLY A 144 11.68 -11.75 -8.01
C GLY A 144 10.26 -11.41 -8.47
N ALA A 145 9.62 -12.30 -9.21
CA ALA A 145 8.25 -12.20 -9.68
C ALA A 145 7.52 -13.53 -9.43
N GLU A 146 7.42 -14.40 -10.45
CA GLU A 146 6.59 -15.60 -10.40
C GLU A 146 7.35 -16.93 -10.50
N LYS A 147 8.63 -16.90 -10.87
CA LYS A 147 9.43 -18.10 -11.11
C LYS A 147 10.08 -18.65 -9.85
N GLY A 148 9.86 -19.95 -9.62
CA GLY A 148 10.38 -20.68 -8.46
C GLY A 148 9.45 -20.62 -7.25
N GLU A 149 9.97 -21.02 -6.09
CA GLU A 149 9.21 -21.05 -4.85
C GLU A 149 9.14 -19.68 -4.17
N TYR A 150 8.05 -19.46 -3.45
CA TYR A 150 7.79 -18.31 -2.61
C TYR A 150 8.01 -18.68 -1.13
N SER A 151 8.18 -17.65 -0.30
CA SER A 151 7.95 -17.72 1.15
C SER A 151 6.92 -16.65 1.53
N PRO A 152 5.63 -16.83 1.15
CA PRO A 152 4.65 -15.75 1.25
C PRO A 152 4.15 -15.55 2.68
N ILE A 153 3.65 -14.35 2.97
CA ILE A 153 2.88 -14.07 4.19
C ILE A 153 1.46 -13.70 3.77
N ILE A 154 0.49 -14.50 4.18
CA ILE A 154 -0.94 -14.32 3.90
C ILE A 154 -1.62 -13.72 5.14
N PHE A 155 -2.47 -12.71 4.94
CA PHE A 155 -3.11 -11.94 6.00
C PHE A 155 -4.51 -11.46 5.63
N ALA A 156 -5.35 -11.24 6.64
CA ALA A 156 -6.71 -10.73 6.47
C ALA A 156 -6.71 -9.19 6.32
N VAL A 157 -7.19 -8.72 5.17
CA VAL A 157 -7.09 -7.30 4.78
C VAL A 157 -8.06 -6.41 5.57
N GLN A 158 -9.15 -6.98 6.08
CA GLN A 158 -10.10 -6.31 6.98
C GLN A 158 -9.53 -6.07 8.38
N ILE A 159 -8.44 -6.74 8.74
CA ILE A 159 -7.84 -6.70 10.08
C ILE A 159 -6.57 -5.84 10.09
N PHE A 160 -5.74 -5.96 9.05
CA PHE A 160 -4.46 -5.27 8.99
C PHE A 160 -4.37 -4.26 7.83
N HIS A 161 -3.65 -3.17 8.09
CA HIS A 161 -3.05 -2.31 7.07
C HIS A 161 -1.62 -2.81 6.81
N LEU A 162 -1.33 -3.20 5.56
CA LEU A 162 0.05 -3.41 5.13
C LEU A 162 0.72 -2.04 4.98
N LEU A 163 1.73 -1.80 5.82
CA LEU A 163 2.50 -0.57 5.89
C LEU A 163 3.86 -0.65 5.23
N HIS A 164 4.35 -1.83 4.82
CA HIS A 164 5.53 -2.03 3.97
C HIS A 164 5.77 -3.52 3.78
N TYR A 165 6.39 -3.90 2.66
CA TYR A 165 7.01 -5.21 2.55
C TYR A 165 8.24 -5.14 1.65
N GLU A 166 9.15 -6.08 1.87
CA GLU A 166 10.30 -6.34 1.02
C GLU A 166 10.61 -7.85 1.02
N THR A 167 11.22 -8.32 -0.08
CA THR A 167 11.80 -9.66 -0.18
C THR A 167 13.30 -9.50 -0.35
N LEU A 168 14.08 -10.23 0.44
CA LEU A 168 15.54 -10.22 0.36
C LEU A 168 16.05 -11.61 -0.02
N TRP A 169 17.04 -11.64 -0.90
CA TRP A 169 17.75 -12.86 -1.26
C TRP A 169 18.85 -13.15 -0.23
N LEU A 170 18.88 -14.37 0.29
CA LEU A 170 19.80 -14.77 1.35
C LEU A 170 21.18 -15.13 0.77
N SER A 171 21.85 -14.11 0.25
CA SER A 171 23.07 -14.22 -0.55
C SER A 171 23.93 -12.94 -0.41
N PRO A 172 25.13 -12.88 -1.03
CA PRO A 172 25.94 -11.66 -1.07
C PRO A 172 25.27 -10.45 -1.74
N THR A 173 24.21 -10.66 -2.53
CA THR A 173 23.45 -9.59 -3.20
C THR A 173 21.97 -9.66 -2.82
N PRO A 174 21.58 -9.21 -1.60
CA PRO A 174 20.22 -9.39 -1.10
C PRO A 174 19.12 -8.62 -1.83
N ASP A 175 19.49 -7.70 -2.70
CA ASP A 175 18.59 -6.81 -3.45
C ASP A 175 18.09 -7.41 -4.77
N ARG A 176 18.59 -8.60 -5.17
CA ARG A 176 18.28 -9.23 -6.45
C ARG A 176 18.37 -10.76 -6.38
N PRO A 177 17.77 -11.49 -7.34
CA PRO A 177 17.92 -12.94 -7.43
C PRO A 177 19.37 -13.40 -7.56
N SER A 178 19.83 -14.19 -6.59
CA SER A 178 21.18 -14.76 -6.57
C SER A 178 21.31 -15.92 -5.59
N LEU A 179 22.20 -16.85 -5.93
CA LEU A 179 22.51 -18.00 -5.09
C LEU A 179 23.30 -17.56 -3.85
N GLY A 180 23.03 -18.23 -2.72
CA GLY A 180 23.86 -18.13 -1.53
C GLY A 180 25.28 -18.69 -1.76
N TRP A 181 26.09 -18.71 -0.71
CA TRP A 181 27.50 -19.11 -0.79
C TRP A 181 27.66 -20.56 -1.25
N ASP A 182 27.33 -21.50 -0.37
CA ASP A 182 27.30 -22.94 -0.59
C ASP A 182 25.86 -23.45 -0.78
N ALA A 183 24.93 -22.57 -1.15
CA ALA A 183 23.52 -22.89 -1.22
C ALA A 183 23.19 -23.81 -2.41
N GLY A 184 22.39 -24.84 -2.17
CA GLY A 184 21.85 -25.70 -3.22
C GLY A 184 20.74 -25.03 -4.03
N SER A 185 20.13 -23.95 -3.51
CA SER A 185 19.09 -23.19 -4.20
C SER A 185 19.09 -21.72 -3.82
N ILE A 186 18.46 -20.89 -4.65
CA ILE A 186 18.22 -19.49 -4.31
C ILE A 186 17.23 -19.44 -3.13
N ARG A 187 17.51 -18.68 -2.08
CA ARG A 187 16.67 -18.59 -0.87
C ARG A 187 16.32 -17.15 -0.56
N ILE A 188 15.14 -16.95 0.05
CA ILE A 188 14.58 -15.62 0.31
C ILE A 188 13.98 -15.53 1.71
N VAL A 189 13.88 -14.30 2.21
CA VAL A 189 12.99 -13.93 3.31
C VAL A 189 11.99 -12.89 2.81
N THR A 190 10.71 -13.07 3.15
CA THR A 190 9.67 -12.05 2.99
C THR A 190 9.44 -11.35 4.32
N ILE A 191 9.47 -10.02 4.33
CA ILE A 191 9.25 -9.22 5.53
C ILE A 191 8.13 -8.21 5.25
N GLY A 192 7.16 -8.12 6.16
CA GLY A 192 6.08 -7.14 6.09
C GLY A 192 5.87 -6.39 7.41
N VAL A 193 5.51 -5.12 7.32
CA VAL A 193 5.09 -4.30 8.46
C VAL A 193 3.59 -4.12 8.40
N PHE A 194 2.89 -4.53 9.44
CA PHE A 194 1.44 -4.53 9.51
C PHE A 194 0.95 -3.68 10.67
N GLU A 195 -0.12 -2.92 10.48
CA GLU A 195 -0.78 -2.14 11.51
C GLU A 195 -2.20 -2.63 11.69
N HIS A 196 -2.55 -3.07 12.90
CA HIS A 196 -3.91 -3.52 13.19
C HIS A 196 -4.87 -2.34 13.09
N ARG A 197 -5.97 -2.50 12.35
CA ARG A 197 -6.84 -1.37 11.98
C ARG A 197 -7.51 -0.69 13.17
N VAL A 198 -7.93 -1.47 14.17
CA VAL A 198 -8.64 -0.96 15.36
C VAL A 198 -7.66 -0.46 16.42
N THR A 199 -6.69 -1.30 16.82
CA THR A 199 -5.78 -0.98 17.93
C THR A 199 -4.61 -0.10 17.51
N ARG A 200 -4.37 0.05 16.19
CA ARG A 200 -3.24 0.78 15.60
C ARG A 200 -1.86 0.25 15.99
N GLN A 201 -1.80 -0.93 16.63
CA GLN A 201 -0.55 -1.59 17.00
C GLN A 201 0.14 -2.13 15.76
N ARG A 202 1.47 -2.01 15.73
CA ARG A 202 2.30 -2.45 14.61
C ARG A 202 3.03 -3.75 14.93
N ILE A 203 3.13 -4.61 13.93
CA ILE A 203 3.87 -5.87 13.99
C ILE A 203 4.68 -6.06 12.71
N VAL A 204 5.93 -6.49 12.87
CA VAL A 204 6.78 -6.94 11.77
C VAL A 204 6.61 -8.46 11.66
N ALA A 205 6.13 -8.93 10.51
CA ALA A 205 5.98 -10.34 10.21
C ALA A 205 7.06 -10.75 9.20
N CYS A 206 7.81 -11.80 9.50
CA CYS A 206 8.83 -12.34 8.60
C CYS A 206 8.54 -13.81 8.31
N ASN A 207 8.83 -14.24 7.09
CA ASN A 207 8.74 -15.64 6.68
C ASN A 207 9.93 -16.02 5.80
N THR A 208 10.54 -17.17 6.07
CA THR A 208 11.74 -17.63 5.34
C THR A 208 11.70 -19.13 5.07
N HIS A 209 12.44 -19.54 4.04
CA HIS A 209 12.86 -20.91 3.83
C HIS A 209 14.37 -20.87 3.61
N LEU A 210 15.16 -21.39 4.56
CA LEU A 210 16.62 -21.41 4.48
C LEU A 210 17.13 -22.57 3.62
N ASP A 211 18.42 -22.55 3.30
CA ASP A 211 19.00 -23.54 2.39
C ASP A 211 19.06 -24.94 2.99
N ASN A 212 18.72 -25.95 2.19
CA ASN A 212 18.68 -27.34 2.61
C ASN A 212 20.04 -28.05 2.55
N ASP A 213 21.05 -27.45 1.92
CA ASP A 213 22.36 -28.08 1.71
C ASP A 213 23.46 -27.28 2.44
N GLY A 214 23.63 -26.00 2.08
CA GLY A 214 24.70 -25.13 2.53
C GLY A 214 24.55 -24.57 3.93
N GLY A 215 25.29 -25.13 4.89
CA GLY A 215 25.32 -24.63 6.27
C GLY A 215 25.88 -23.20 6.39
N GLN A 216 26.83 -22.82 5.52
CA GLN A 216 27.34 -21.44 5.51
C GLN A 216 26.24 -20.46 5.04
N SER A 217 25.46 -20.87 4.05
CA SER A 217 24.35 -20.08 3.51
C SER A 217 23.21 -19.92 4.52
N ARG A 218 22.88 -20.97 5.27
CA ARG A 218 21.91 -20.86 6.38
C ARG A 218 22.38 -19.86 7.44
N LYS A 219 23.61 -20.00 7.94
CA LYS A 219 24.17 -19.12 8.98
C LYS A 219 24.21 -17.66 8.53
N LYS A 220 24.74 -17.39 7.33
CA LYS A 220 24.82 -16.03 6.81
C LYS A 220 23.46 -15.46 6.40
N GLY A 221 22.53 -16.32 5.95
CA GLY A 221 21.14 -15.96 5.72
C GLY A 221 20.45 -15.47 7.01
N VAL A 222 20.67 -16.15 8.14
CA VAL A 222 20.19 -15.70 9.45
C VAL A 222 20.74 -14.32 9.83
N ALA A 223 22.03 -14.06 9.57
CA ALA A 223 22.61 -12.74 9.80
C ALA A 223 21.93 -11.64 8.96
N ILE A 224 21.67 -11.90 7.66
CA ILE A 224 20.92 -10.97 6.79
C ILE A 224 19.51 -10.71 7.34
N ILE A 225 18.81 -11.76 7.78
CA ILE A 225 17.46 -11.63 8.35
C ILE A 225 17.48 -10.77 9.62
N LEU A 226 18.43 -11.03 10.53
CA LEU A 226 18.57 -10.27 11.77
C LEU A 226 18.86 -8.78 11.51
N ASP A 227 19.74 -8.48 10.56
CA ASP A 227 20.05 -7.10 10.19
C ASP A 227 18.85 -6.41 9.54
N ALA A 228 18.09 -7.11 8.70
CA ALA A 228 16.84 -6.59 8.14
C ALA A 228 15.80 -6.32 9.23
N ILE A 229 15.61 -7.24 10.18
CA ILE A 229 14.69 -7.04 11.33
C ILE A 229 15.11 -5.82 12.15
N LYS A 230 16.40 -5.68 12.49
CA LYS A 230 16.90 -4.51 13.24
C LYS A 230 16.64 -3.21 12.49
N ARG A 231 16.93 -3.19 11.18
CA ARG A 231 16.67 -2.05 10.29
C ARG A 231 15.19 -1.66 10.37
N ILE A 232 14.30 -2.59 10.00
CA ILE A 232 12.86 -2.37 9.85
C ILE A 232 12.21 -1.98 11.19
N ARG A 233 12.60 -2.61 12.30
CA ARG A 233 12.06 -2.24 13.62
C ARG A 233 12.47 -0.84 14.04
N SER A 234 13.73 -0.47 13.83
CA SER A 234 14.22 0.89 14.11
C SER A 234 13.48 1.94 13.27
N GLU A 235 13.17 1.54 12.05
CA GLU A 235 12.52 2.30 11.00
C GLU A 235 11.05 2.61 11.20
N TRP A 236 10.35 1.68 11.85
CA TRP A 236 8.90 1.69 11.99
C TRP A 236 8.41 1.99 13.40
N LYS A 237 9.25 2.64 14.21
CA LYS A 237 8.90 3.11 15.56
C LYS A 237 7.59 3.90 15.55
N SER A 238 6.78 3.67 16.58
CA SER A 238 5.58 4.44 16.89
C SER A 238 5.82 5.35 18.08
N THR A 239 5.31 6.58 18.02
CA THR A 239 5.38 7.53 19.13
C THR A 239 4.17 7.34 20.05
N GLY A 240 4.41 6.94 21.29
CA GLY A 240 3.42 6.85 22.35
C GLY A 240 3.14 8.21 23.03
N PRO A 241 2.12 8.28 23.93
CA PRO A 241 1.85 9.49 24.69
C PRO A 241 3.04 9.91 25.54
N GLY A 242 3.37 11.21 25.54
CA GLY A 242 4.52 11.74 26.27
C GLY A 242 5.85 11.70 25.49
N GLY A 243 5.84 11.29 24.22
CA GLY A 243 7.01 11.34 23.34
C GLY A 243 7.92 10.12 23.40
N SER A 244 7.50 9.03 24.05
CA SER A 244 8.23 7.76 24.03
C SER A 244 8.14 7.11 22.66
N THR A 245 9.26 6.71 22.08
CA THR A 245 9.30 5.94 20.82
C THR A 245 9.36 4.45 21.13
N GLU A 246 8.40 3.68 20.63
CA GLU A 246 8.33 2.23 20.78
C GLU A 246 8.56 1.55 19.42
N GLU A 247 9.45 0.56 19.38
CA GLU A 247 9.66 -0.28 18.20
C GLU A 247 8.55 -1.32 18.07
N PRO A 248 8.12 -1.67 16.85
CA PRO A 248 7.13 -2.72 16.66
C PRO A 248 7.64 -4.07 17.17
N ALA A 249 6.71 -4.88 17.66
CA ALA A 249 6.96 -6.29 17.91
C ALA A 249 7.27 -7.00 16.59
N VAL A 250 8.06 -8.08 16.63
CA VAL A 250 8.42 -8.86 15.44
C VAL A 250 8.20 -10.34 15.68
N PHE A 251 7.78 -11.04 14.63
CA PHE A 251 7.96 -12.48 14.55
C PHE A 251 8.66 -12.88 13.25
N LEU A 252 9.36 -14.00 13.30
CA LEU A 252 9.88 -14.70 12.13
C LEU A 252 9.39 -16.14 12.20
N ALA A 253 8.70 -16.58 11.16
CA ALA A 253 8.30 -17.95 11.01
C ALA A 253 9.00 -18.60 9.81
N GLY A 254 8.98 -19.92 9.76
CA GLY A 254 9.36 -20.67 8.58
C GLY A 254 10.34 -21.80 8.84
N ASP A 255 10.80 -22.37 7.74
CA ASP A 255 11.66 -23.55 7.68
C ASP A 255 13.12 -23.12 7.62
N PHE A 256 13.89 -23.51 8.64
CA PHE A 256 15.29 -23.16 8.77
C PHE A 256 16.23 -24.21 8.19
N ASN A 257 15.74 -25.40 7.81
CA ASN A 257 16.60 -26.53 7.42
C ASN A 257 17.78 -26.74 8.39
N SER A 258 17.54 -26.48 9.67
CA SER A 258 18.55 -26.49 10.73
C SER A 258 17.90 -26.93 12.03
N PHE A 259 18.40 -28.03 12.60
CA PHE A 259 18.01 -28.50 13.92
C PHE A 259 18.44 -27.54 15.03
N PRO A 260 17.88 -27.67 16.25
CA PRO A 260 18.21 -26.77 17.37
C PRO A 260 19.68 -26.75 17.82
N ASP A 261 20.46 -27.76 17.45
CA ASP A 261 21.90 -27.88 17.70
C ASP A 261 22.76 -27.47 16.49
N GLN A 262 22.14 -27.01 15.40
CA GLN A 262 22.81 -26.61 14.17
C GLN A 262 22.91 -25.09 14.00
N GLU A 263 23.76 -24.68 13.07
CA GLU A 263 24.30 -23.33 12.95
C GLU A 263 23.25 -22.23 12.77
N ALA A 264 22.19 -22.46 11.99
CA ALA A 264 21.20 -21.41 11.72
C ALA A 264 20.35 -21.11 12.94
N TYR A 265 19.91 -22.18 13.63
CA TYR A 265 19.18 -22.04 14.89
C TYR A 265 20.06 -21.38 15.97
N LEU A 266 21.29 -21.86 16.14
CA LEU A 266 22.20 -21.33 17.15
C LEU A 266 22.52 -19.85 16.92
N GLU A 267 22.71 -19.44 15.66
CA GLU A 267 22.93 -18.04 15.29
C GLU A 267 21.72 -17.16 15.63
N MET A 268 20.49 -17.63 15.32
CA MET A 268 19.26 -16.90 15.65
C MET A 268 19.06 -16.81 17.17
N ALA A 269 19.29 -17.90 17.90
CA ALA A 269 19.18 -17.95 19.36
C ALA A 269 20.22 -17.06 20.07
N ALA A 270 21.44 -16.97 19.53
CA ALA A 270 22.51 -16.14 20.06
C ALA A 270 22.36 -14.64 19.76
N SER A 271 21.40 -14.26 18.91
CA SER A 271 21.23 -12.88 18.42
C SER A 271 20.94 -11.83 19.50
N GLY A 272 20.43 -12.25 20.67
CA GLY A 272 19.95 -11.36 21.73
C GLY A 272 18.67 -10.58 21.35
N LEU A 273 18.09 -10.86 20.17
CA LEU A 273 16.94 -10.15 19.61
C LEU A 273 15.70 -11.02 19.54
N MET A 274 15.85 -12.26 19.12
CA MET A 274 14.75 -13.18 18.85
C MET A 274 14.78 -14.35 19.84
N VAL A 275 13.62 -14.87 20.19
CA VAL A 275 13.48 -16.06 21.03
C VAL A 275 12.56 -17.09 20.37
N ASP A 276 12.92 -18.36 20.48
CA ASP A 276 12.10 -19.46 19.99
C ASP A 276 10.89 -19.64 20.92
N LEU A 277 9.69 -19.41 20.38
CA LEU A 277 8.43 -19.50 21.10
C LEU A 277 8.26 -20.82 21.85
N PHE A 278 8.78 -21.94 21.32
CA PHE A 278 8.66 -23.25 21.94
C PHE A 278 9.12 -23.25 23.41
N HIS A 279 10.25 -22.59 23.70
CA HIS A 279 10.82 -22.55 25.06
C HIS A 279 10.04 -21.66 26.03
N PHE A 280 9.21 -20.74 25.51
CA PHE A 280 8.43 -19.79 26.30
C PHE A 280 6.99 -20.24 26.56
N VAL A 281 6.54 -21.31 25.90
CA VAL A 281 5.27 -21.97 26.20
C VAL A 281 5.50 -23.13 27.17
N GLU A 282 4.76 -23.13 28.29
CA GLU A 282 4.80 -24.21 29.29
C GLU A 282 4.53 -25.58 28.62
N PRO A 283 5.25 -26.66 28.96
CA PRO A 283 5.07 -27.97 28.31
C PRO A 283 3.62 -28.46 28.26
N LYS A 284 2.82 -28.22 29.31
CA LYS A 284 1.39 -28.60 29.36
C LYS A 284 0.47 -27.80 28.41
N LYS A 285 0.97 -26.71 27.81
CA LYS A 285 0.28 -25.89 26.82
C LYS A 285 0.81 -26.13 25.40
N ARG A 286 1.74 -27.08 25.26
CA ARG A 286 2.20 -27.60 23.97
C ARG A 286 1.30 -28.76 23.57
N TYR A 287 0.87 -28.80 22.32
CA TYR A 287 -0.04 -29.81 21.81
C TYR A 287 0.48 -30.46 20.52
N GLY A 288 0.21 -31.74 20.36
CA GLY A 288 0.61 -32.50 19.19
C GLY A 288 2.06 -32.97 19.25
N GLU A 289 2.73 -32.92 18.10
CA GLU A 289 3.99 -33.59 17.83
C GLU A 289 5.24 -32.80 18.27
N SER A 290 6.41 -33.45 18.26
CA SER A 290 7.70 -32.82 18.62
C SER A 290 8.61 -32.50 17.43
N ILE A 291 8.50 -33.25 16.34
CA ILE A 291 9.24 -33.01 15.08
C ILE A 291 8.34 -32.31 14.07
N THR A 292 8.93 -31.48 13.21
CA THR A 292 8.19 -30.75 12.16
C THR A 292 8.48 -31.31 10.77
N PHE A 293 9.67 -31.82 10.49
CA PHE A 293 9.99 -32.49 9.23
C PHE A 293 9.88 -34.02 9.34
N THR A 294 9.20 -34.63 8.37
CA THR A 294 8.88 -36.08 8.33
C THR A 294 9.23 -36.78 7.03
N GLY A 295 9.53 -36.05 5.95
CA GLY A 295 9.88 -36.65 4.65
C GLY A 295 8.85 -37.63 4.08
N PHE A 296 7.56 -37.48 4.40
CA PHE A 296 6.48 -38.43 4.09
C PHE A 296 6.63 -39.85 4.72
N GLU A 297 7.61 -40.05 5.60
CA GLU A 297 7.90 -41.34 6.25
C GLU A 297 8.33 -41.14 7.72
N PRO A 298 7.43 -40.73 8.65
CA PRO A 298 7.75 -40.32 10.03
C PRO A 298 8.32 -41.43 10.95
N HIS A 299 8.56 -42.62 10.42
CA HIS A 299 9.11 -43.77 11.13
C HIS A 299 10.43 -44.28 10.56
N LYS A 300 10.91 -43.69 9.45
CA LYS A 300 12.19 -44.01 8.81
C LYS A 300 13.11 -42.80 8.88
N HIS A 301 14.42 -43.04 8.82
CA HIS A 301 15.43 -41.97 8.81
C HIS A 301 15.25 -40.96 9.95
N LYS A 302 15.03 -41.46 11.18
CA LYS A 302 14.73 -40.61 12.34
C LYS A 302 15.86 -39.64 12.67
N GLU A 303 17.08 -40.02 12.29
CA GLU A 303 18.30 -39.23 12.37
C GLU A 303 18.32 -38.02 11.42
N GLU A 304 17.49 -38.03 10.37
CA GLU A 304 17.32 -36.94 9.39
C GLU A 304 16.01 -36.17 9.63
N GLN A 305 15.24 -36.53 10.67
CA GLN A 305 13.95 -35.92 11.02
C GLN A 305 14.05 -35.14 12.33
N GLY A 306 13.33 -34.02 12.42
CA GLY A 306 13.36 -33.20 13.63
C GLY A 306 12.57 -31.91 13.49
N ARG A 307 12.79 -31.00 14.45
CA ARG A 307 12.18 -29.68 14.44
C ARG A 307 13.08 -28.70 13.70
N ILE A 308 12.67 -28.32 12.50
CA ILE A 308 13.35 -27.34 11.65
C ILE A 308 12.43 -26.17 11.27
N ASP A 309 11.14 -26.25 11.61
CA ASP A 309 10.17 -25.17 11.46
C ASP A 309 9.99 -24.46 12.80
N PHE A 310 10.09 -23.13 12.79
CA PHE A 310 10.10 -22.33 14.01
C PHE A 310 9.18 -21.12 13.94
N ILE A 311 8.77 -20.65 15.12
CA ILE A 311 8.19 -19.31 15.31
C ILE A 311 9.07 -18.59 16.32
N TRP A 312 9.81 -17.61 15.83
CA TRP A 312 10.67 -16.72 16.61
C TRP A 312 9.94 -15.43 16.92
N LEU A 313 10.13 -14.90 18.12
CA LEU A 313 9.50 -13.66 18.58
C LEU A 313 10.53 -12.67 19.08
N GLY A 314 10.30 -11.40 18.84
CA GLY A 314 11.17 -10.33 19.30
C GLY A 314 10.44 -9.03 19.61
N PRO A 315 11.13 -8.08 20.26
CA PRO A 315 12.48 -8.22 20.80
C PRO A 315 12.52 -9.11 22.06
N GLN A 316 13.64 -9.79 22.35
CA GLN A 316 13.78 -10.71 23.49
C GLN A 316 13.37 -10.08 24.84
N GLY A 317 13.77 -8.82 25.08
CA GLY A 317 13.39 -8.08 26.30
C GLY A 317 11.88 -7.84 26.47
N ALA A 318 11.09 -8.08 25.42
CA ALA A 318 9.64 -7.98 25.41
C ALA A 318 8.91 -9.32 25.65
N VAL A 319 9.66 -10.40 25.90
CA VAL A 319 9.09 -11.74 26.11
C VAL A 319 9.28 -12.14 27.56
N GLN A 320 8.23 -11.95 28.38
CA GLN A 320 8.31 -12.23 29.82
C GLN A 320 7.98 -13.69 30.16
N THR A 321 8.75 -14.26 31.08
CA THR A 321 8.27 -15.31 31.99
C THR A 321 7.62 -14.63 33.20
N ARG A 322 6.59 -15.24 33.79
CA ARG A 322 5.59 -14.67 34.74
C ARG A 322 6.06 -13.89 36.00
N ARG A 323 7.33 -13.50 36.15
CA ARG A 323 7.90 -12.92 37.39
C ARG A 323 8.61 -11.57 37.28
N ALA A 324 8.44 -10.78 36.21
CA ALA A 324 9.06 -9.45 36.12
C ALA A 324 8.04 -8.31 35.91
N SER A 325 8.27 -7.19 36.59
CA SER A 325 7.36 -6.04 36.76
C SER A 325 6.98 -5.28 35.48
N GLU A 326 5.80 -4.65 35.57
CA GLU A 326 4.94 -3.91 34.63
C GLU A 326 5.51 -2.87 33.62
N LYS A 327 6.79 -2.88 33.22
CA LYS A 327 7.30 -1.86 32.27
C LYS A 327 8.17 -2.43 31.14
N SER A 328 7.54 -2.97 30.11
CA SER A 328 7.97 -3.03 28.69
C SER A 328 7.03 -3.96 27.90
N LEU A 329 7.06 -3.86 26.56
CA LEU A 329 6.28 -4.68 25.60
C LEU A 329 6.15 -6.14 26.09
N ASN A 330 4.94 -6.69 26.16
CA ASN A 330 4.74 -8.03 26.72
C ASN A 330 4.03 -8.94 25.73
N TRP A 331 4.78 -9.86 25.12
CA TRP A 331 4.21 -11.04 24.51
C TRP A 331 3.66 -11.98 25.59
N GLN A 332 2.39 -12.37 25.48
CA GLN A 332 1.76 -13.40 26.30
C GLN A 332 1.29 -14.54 25.41
N PHE A 333 1.41 -15.80 25.83
CA PHE A 333 1.08 -16.96 24.99
C PHE A 333 0.08 -17.90 25.66
N GLU A 334 -0.93 -18.35 24.91
CA GLU A 334 -1.86 -19.37 25.38
C GLU A 334 -1.43 -20.79 25.00
N GLY A 335 -0.73 -21.00 23.87
CA GLY A 335 -0.19 -22.31 23.51
C GLY A 335 0.64 -22.37 22.21
N TYR A 336 1.19 -23.55 21.95
CA TYR A 336 2.03 -23.91 20.80
C TYR A 336 1.61 -25.31 20.34
N ALA A 337 1.43 -25.52 19.03
CA ALA A 337 0.99 -26.81 18.53
C ALA A 337 1.70 -27.21 17.25
N VAL A 338 2.20 -28.44 17.18
CA VAL A 338 2.66 -29.08 15.95
C VAL A 338 1.61 -30.12 15.57
N LEU A 339 0.87 -29.88 14.50
CA LEU A 339 -0.24 -30.73 14.11
C LEU A 339 0.23 -31.89 13.21
N PRO A 340 -0.44 -33.05 13.25
CA PRO A 340 -0.14 -34.14 12.33
C PRO A 340 -0.32 -33.72 10.87
N ASN A 341 0.54 -34.22 9.99
CA ASN A 341 0.46 -34.00 8.55
C ASN A 341 -0.18 -35.16 7.77
N LEU A 342 -0.44 -36.30 8.43
CA LEU A 342 -1.13 -37.47 7.90
C LEU A 342 -2.62 -37.42 8.27
N TYR A 343 -3.48 -37.53 7.27
CA TYR A 343 -4.93 -37.52 7.44
C TYR A 343 -5.51 -38.95 7.46
N GLU A 344 -6.78 -39.08 7.88
CA GLU A 344 -7.46 -40.37 8.08
C GLU A 344 -7.57 -41.22 6.80
N ASP A 345 -7.52 -40.57 5.63
CA ASP A 345 -7.48 -41.20 4.31
C ASP A 345 -6.09 -41.75 3.93
N GLY A 346 -5.11 -41.63 4.83
CA GLY A 346 -3.74 -42.08 4.61
C GLY A 346 -2.91 -41.12 3.75
N VAL A 347 -3.42 -39.93 3.44
CA VAL A 347 -2.71 -38.94 2.63
C VAL A 347 -1.95 -37.96 3.52
N PHE A 348 -0.68 -37.74 3.18
CA PHE A 348 0.11 -36.68 3.78
C PHE A 348 -0.15 -35.35 3.06
N SER A 349 -0.48 -34.32 3.83
CA SER A 349 -0.62 -32.94 3.33
C SER A 349 0.71 -32.34 2.85
N SER A 350 1.81 -32.68 3.53
CA SER A 350 3.18 -32.23 3.23
C SER A 350 4.18 -33.17 3.90
N ASP A 351 5.47 -33.14 3.51
CA ASP A 351 6.57 -33.73 4.28
C ASP A 351 6.84 -32.98 5.59
N HIS A 352 6.30 -31.78 5.74
CA HIS A 352 6.31 -31.04 7.00
C HIS A 352 4.96 -31.04 7.72
N ARG A 353 5.04 -30.92 9.03
CA ARG A 353 3.92 -30.72 9.95
C ARG A 353 3.65 -29.25 10.16
N TYR A 354 2.37 -28.94 10.28
CA TYR A 354 1.87 -27.60 10.49
C TYR A 354 2.19 -27.11 11.89
N LEU A 355 2.78 -25.92 11.99
CA LEU A 355 3.12 -25.28 13.26
C LEU A 355 2.21 -24.07 13.53
N CYS A 356 1.54 -24.09 14.68
CA CYS A 356 0.54 -23.10 15.07
C CYS A 356 0.79 -22.55 16.47
N GLN A 357 0.76 -21.22 16.58
CA GLN A 357 0.74 -20.52 17.85
C GLN A 357 -0.72 -20.29 18.30
N ARG A 358 -1.15 -20.88 19.43
CA ARG A 358 -2.50 -20.67 19.97
C ARG A 358 -2.50 -19.37 20.80
N ARG A 359 -3.09 -18.31 20.22
CA ARG A 359 -3.46 -16.99 20.79
C ARG A 359 -2.36 -16.32 21.63
N ALA A 360 -1.66 -15.37 21.02
CA ALA A 360 -0.71 -14.49 21.69
C ALA A 360 -1.37 -13.16 21.97
N SER A 361 -1.08 -12.52 23.09
CA SER A 361 -1.54 -11.15 23.36
C SER A 361 -0.33 -10.24 23.52
N CYS A 362 -0.20 -9.24 22.65
CA CYS A 362 0.82 -8.20 22.80
C CYS A 362 0.19 -7.01 23.53
N LYS A 363 0.65 -6.70 24.75
CA LYS A 363 0.19 -5.53 25.53
C LYS A 363 1.11 -4.33 25.29
N PHE A 364 0.50 -3.19 24.99
CA PHE A 364 1.15 -1.88 24.89
C PHE A 364 0.66 -0.96 26.03
N SER A 365 1.52 -0.04 26.47
CA SER A 365 1.18 1.02 27.42
C SER A 365 0.04 1.91 26.88
N PRO A 366 -0.84 2.51 27.72
CA PRO A 366 -2.07 3.14 27.25
C PRO A 366 -1.82 4.32 26.30
N ALA A 367 -2.11 4.13 25.01
CA ALA A 367 -2.21 5.19 24.03
C ALA A 367 -3.65 5.72 23.99
N LEU A 368 -3.95 6.67 24.89
CA LEU A 368 -5.20 7.43 24.88
C LEU A 368 -5.23 8.33 23.63
N LEU A 369 -6.32 8.19 22.86
CA LEU A 369 -6.69 9.03 21.72
C LEU A 369 -6.45 10.52 22.03
N LYS A 370 -5.58 11.15 21.24
CA LYS A 370 -5.62 12.59 21.01
C LYS A 370 -5.50 12.85 19.52
N LEU A 371 -6.40 13.70 19.03
CA LEU A 371 -6.46 14.20 17.66
C LEU A 371 -5.05 14.49 17.10
N TYR A 372 -4.73 13.80 16.02
CA TYR A 372 -3.65 14.19 15.11
C TYR A 372 -4.25 14.49 13.74
N GLU A 373 -4.40 15.78 13.47
CA GLU A 373 -4.46 16.35 12.12
C GLU A 373 -3.29 15.80 11.29
N LYS A 374 -3.58 15.18 10.14
CA LYS A 374 -2.55 14.87 9.15
C LYS A 374 -2.68 15.84 7.97
N LYS A 375 -1.82 16.87 7.99
CA LYS A 375 -1.45 17.69 6.84
C LYS A 375 -0.91 16.81 5.71
N LEU A 376 -1.14 17.23 4.46
CA LEU A 376 -0.81 16.50 3.23
C LEU A 376 0.61 15.92 3.27
N ILE A 377 0.70 14.61 2.98
CA ILE A 377 1.94 13.85 2.81
C ILE A 377 2.07 13.52 1.33
N THR A 378 2.62 14.44 0.56
CA THR A 378 3.08 14.18 -0.82
C THR A 378 4.57 14.48 -1.01
N SER A 379 5.25 15.07 -0.03
CA SER A 379 6.68 15.43 -0.14
C SER A 379 7.67 14.59 0.69
N LYS A 380 7.21 13.68 1.58
CA LYS A 380 8.06 13.04 2.60
C LYS A 380 9.08 11.99 2.08
N PRO A 381 8.72 10.97 1.28
CA PRO A 381 9.68 10.01 0.73
C PRO A 381 10.14 10.37 -0.70
N ALA A 382 9.35 11.18 -1.42
CA ALA A 382 9.59 11.47 -2.83
C ALA A 382 10.91 12.23 -3.01
N VAL A 383 11.17 13.31 -2.29
CA VAL A 383 12.37 14.13 -2.53
C VAL A 383 13.69 13.35 -2.35
N ARG A 384 13.84 12.56 -1.28
CA ARG A 384 15.08 11.79 -1.02
C ARG A 384 15.26 10.55 -1.90
N GLN A 385 14.19 9.97 -2.43
CA GLN A 385 14.26 8.74 -3.24
C GLN A 385 14.05 8.99 -4.75
N ALA A 386 13.52 10.14 -5.14
CA ALA A 386 13.16 10.43 -6.52
C ALA A 386 14.35 10.93 -7.34
N THR A 387 15.24 11.73 -6.76
CA THR A 387 16.32 12.36 -7.51
C THR A 387 17.46 12.81 -6.59
N GLU A 388 18.68 12.77 -7.12
CA GLU A 388 19.87 13.38 -6.51
C GLU A 388 19.88 14.91 -6.64
N ASN A 389 19.07 15.48 -7.54
CA ASN A 389 19.02 16.92 -7.81
C ASN A 389 18.33 17.73 -6.70
N LEU A 390 17.64 17.07 -5.76
CA LEU A 390 16.90 17.74 -4.68
C LEU A 390 17.29 17.18 -3.31
N THR A 391 17.53 18.08 -2.36
CA THR A 391 17.75 17.72 -0.95
C THR A 391 16.77 18.48 -0.07
N LEU A 392 16.03 17.77 0.77
CA LEU A 392 15.11 18.38 1.73
C LEU A 392 15.93 19.05 2.87
N LYS A 393 15.87 20.39 2.95
CA LYS A 393 16.59 21.21 3.95
C LYS A 393 15.73 21.67 5.12
N ALA A 394 14.47 22.02 4.84
CA ALA A 394 13.57 22.57 5.83
C ALA A 394 12.13 22.12 5.60
N ILE A 395 11.35 22.16 6.67
CA ILE A 395 9.91 21.92 6.67
C ILE A 395 9.23 23.13 7.30
N TYR A 396 8.22 23.66 6.62
CA TYR A 396 7.29 24.61 7.19
C TYR A 396 5.92 24.00 7.43
N SER A 397 5.27 24.42 8.51
CA SER A 397 3.87 24.12 8.78
C SER A 397 3.22 25.22 9.62
N ARG A 398 1.91 25.44 9.51
CA ARG A 398 1.21 26.44 10.36
C ARG A 398 1.38 26.25 11.88
N SER A 399 1.75 25.05 12.31
CA SER A 399 1.95 24.73 13.73
C SER A 399 3.19 23.86 13.93
N LEU A 400 3.91 24.10 15.02
CA LEU A 400 5.17 23.46 15.36
C LEU A 400 4.93 21.97 15.59
N LYS A 401 3.78 21.64 16.18
CA LYS A 401 3.31 20.25 16.34
C LYS A 401 3.30 19.52 15.00
N SER A 402 2.72 20.12 13.96
CA SER A 402 2.70 19.47 12.65
C SER A 402 4.06 19.48 11.97
N ALA A 403 4.85 20.55 12.11
CA ALA A 403 6.21 20.60 11.56
C ALA A 403 7.09 19.49 12.18
N LYS A 404 7.04 19.32 13.50
CA LYS A 404 7.69 18.22 14.24
C LYS A 404 7.21 16.86 13.78
N SER A 405 5.90 16.64 13.70
CA SER A 405 5.34 15.39 13.17
C SER A 405 5.75 15.11 11.71
N LEU A 406 6.04 16.15 10.93
CA LEU A 406 6.59 16.00 9.59
C LEU A 406 8.09 15.67 9.60
N GLY A 407 8.88 16.26 10.51
CA GLY A 407 10.32 16.09 10.64
C GLY A 407 10.82 14.93 11.51
N GLU A 408 9.96 14.29 12.29
CA GLU A 408 10.29 13.27 13.32
C GLU A 408 11.19 12.11 12.84
N SER A 409 11.26 11.83 11.53
CA SER A 409 12.07 10.75 10.95
C SER A 409 13.23 11.22 10.07
N LEU A 410 13.54 12.52 10.12
CA LEU A 410 14.55 13.18 9.30
C LEU A 410 15.61 13.82 10.21
N SER A 411 16.79 13.19 10.31
CA SER A 411 17.96 13.88 10.85
C SER A 411 18.33 15.05 9.93
N SER A 412 18.78 16.17 10.51
CA SER A 412 19.29 17.37 9.81
C SER A 412 18.30 18.19 8.94
N VAL A 413 16.99 18.19 9.27
CA VAL A 413 16.00 19.07 8.60
C VAL A 413 15.48 20.12 9.57
N ASP A 414 15.55 21.39 9.18
CA ASP A 414 15.10 22.50 10.02
C ASP A 414 13.58 22.65 10.01
N LEU A 415 13.00 22.94 11.18
CA LEU A 415 11.56 23.10 11.34
C LEU A 415 11.17 24.56 11.49
N TYR A 416 10.14 24.94 10.73
CA TYR A 416 9.52 26.27 10.70
C TYR A 416 8.03 26.14 10.99
N SER A 417 7.51 27.07 11.77
CA SER A 417 6.08 27.24 11.97
C SER A 417 5.74 28.62 12.55
N ASP A 418 4.52 29.07 12.29
CA ASP A 418 4.07 30.41 12.71
C ASP A 418 4.03 30.55 14.25
N ASP A 419 3.88 29.44 14.98
CA ASP A 419 3.83 29.35 16.44
C ASP A 419 5.18 28.95 17.08
N ALA A 420 6.27 28.83 16.31
CA ALA A 420 7.60 28.44 16.84
C ALA A 420 8.44 29.61 17.40
N GLY A 421 7.89 30.82 17.43
CA GLY A 421 8.57 32.03 17.90
C GLY A 421 9.27 32.81 16.78
N SER A 422 9.98 33.88 17.17
CA SER A 422 10.63 34.80 16.23
C SER A 422 11.68 34.09 15.36
N GLY A 423 11.72 34.40 14.06
CA GLY A 423 12.68 33.83 13.11
C GLY A 423 12.35 32.43 12.59
N LYS A 424 11.15 31.90 12.87
CA LYS A 424 10.70 30.56 12.45
C LYS A 424 9.45 30.57 11.58
N SER A 425 9.04 31.73 11.06
CA SER A 425 7.89 31.85 10.16
C SER A 425 8.17 31.34 8.75
N TYR A 426 7.13 31.22 7.91
CA TYR A 426 7.32 30.95 6.48
C TYR A 426 8.22 31.98 5.79
N ALA A 427 8.04 33.27 6.11
CA ALA A 427 8.87 34.33 5.57
C ALA A 427 10.35 34.17 5.96
N ASP A 428 10.63 33.67 7.16
CA ASP A 428 12.01 33.40 7.60
C ASP A 428 12.62 32.18 6.90
N LEU A 429 11.82 31.16 6.59
CA LEU A 429 12.25 30.04 5.74
C LEU A 429 12.66 30.56 4.36
N LEU A 430 11.85 31.42 3.75
CA LEU A 430 12.10 31.94 2.40
C LEU A 430 13.34 32.85 2.30
N LYS A 431 13.78 33.46 3.41
CA LYS A 431 15.03 34.27 3.46
C LYS A 431 16.31 33.44 3.40
N ARG A 432 16.23 32.11 3.52
CA ARG A 432 17.41 31.25 3.51
C ARG A 432 18.03 31.16 2.13
N ASP A 433 19.34 31.33 2.07
CA ASP A 433 20.10 31.20 0.82
C ASP A 433 20.31 29.73 0.42
N ASP A 434 20.28 28.79 1.37
CA ASP A 434 20.43 27.35 1.09
C ASP A 434 19.14 26.66 0.62
N ILE A 435 18.01 27.39 0.60
CA ILE A 435 16.74 26.93 0.04
C ILE A 435 16.58 27.56 -1.34
N HIS A 436 16.59 26.73 -2.38
CA HIS A 436 16.43 27.16 -3.77
C HIS A 436 15.00 26.93 -4.30
N ALA A 437 14.27 26.00 -3.69
CA ALA A 437 12.98 25.54 -4.16
C ALA A 437 12.07 25.09 -3.02
N VAL A 438 10.76 25.17 -3.20
CA VAL A 438 9.74 24.74 -2.23
C VAL A 438 8.66 23.88 -2.88
N ILE A 439 8.20 22.85 -2.17
CA ILE A 439 7.01 22.07 -2.52
C ILE A 439 5.85 22.54 -1.63
N ILE A 440 4.76 23.01 -2.23
CA ILE A 440 3.59 23.55 -1.54
C ILE A 440 2.46 22.52 -1.61
N ALA A 441 2.09 21.97 -0.45
CA ALA A 441 0.99 21.00 -0.30
C ALA A 441 -0.01 21.52 0.75
N LEU A 442 -0.75 22.57 0.39
CA LEU A 442 -1.67 23.29 1.28
C LEU A 442 -3.12 23.16 0.77
N PRO A 443 -4.14 23.47 1.59
CA PRO A 443 -5.52 23.56 1.10
C PRO A 443 -5.62 24.51 -0.10
N ILE A 444 -6.53 24.21 -1.04
CA ILE A 444 -6.64 24.87 -2.35
C ILE A 444 -6.66 26.40 -2.23
N LEU A 445 -7.49 26.93 -1.33
CA LEU A 445 -7.63 28.38 -1.12
C LEU A 445 -6.38 29.05 -0.56
N LYS A 446 -5.46 28.29 0.04
CA LYS A 446 -4.25 28.82 0.66
C LYS A 446 -3.05 28.76 -0.27
N GLN A 447 -3.03 27.88 -1.28
CA GLN A 447 -1.86 27.73 -2.14
C GLN A 447 -1.44 29.02 -2.84
N PRO A 448 -2.35 29.82 -3.46
CA PRO A 448 -1.97 31.02 -4.22
C PRO A 448 -1.10 32.00 -3.42
N ASP A 449 -1.43 32.26 -2.16
CA ASP A 449 -0.69 33.20 -1.33
C ASP A 449 0.73 32.73 -1.01
N TYR A 450 0.91 31.42 -0.79
CA TYR A 450 2.22 30.83 -0.52
C TYR A 450 3.07 30.71 -1.79
N ILE A 451 2.44 30.40 -2.93
CA ILE A 451 3.09 30.41 -4.25
C ILE A 451 3.67 31.80 -4.54
N LYS A 452 2.84 32.85 -4.38
CA LYS A 452 3.27 34.24 -4.59
C LYS A 452 4.45 34.64 -3.71
N GLN A 453 4.41 34.30 -2.43
CA GLN A 453 5.48 34.59 -1.48
C GLN A 453 6.79 33.89 -1.85
N ALA A 454 6.75 32.60 -2.19
CA ALA A 454 7.94 31.84 -2.56
C ALA A 454 8.59 32.36 -3.85
N LEU A 455 7.79 32.61 -4.89
CA LEU A 455 8.29 33.12 -6.17
C LEU A 455 8.90 34.52 -6.03
N LYS A 456 8.25 35.42 -5.26
CA LYS A 456 8.82 36.75 -4.94
C LYS A 456 10.13 36.66 -4.17
N ALA A 457 10.28 35.64 -3.32
CA ALA A 457 11.55 35.32 -2.64
C ALA A 457 12.56 34.59 -3.56
N SER A 458 12.33 34.58 -4.88
CA SER A 458 13.18 33.92 -5.87
C SER A 458 13.42 32.44 -5.59
N LYS A 459 12.37 31.71 -5.18
CA LYS A 459 12.40 30.24 -5.00
C LYS A 459 11.59 29.56 -6.09
N HIS A 460 12.09 28.46 -6.65
CA HIS A 460 11.28 27.58 -7.51
C HIS A 460 10.13 26.97 -6.70
N VAL A 461 8.98 26.77 -7.33
CA VAL A 461 7.78 26.24 -6.67
C VAL A 461 7.25 25.02 -7.41
N LEU A 462 6.98 23.94 -6.68
CA LEU A 462 6.09 22.86 -7.12
C LEU A 462 4.86 22.86 -6.19
N ALA A 463 3.71 23.27 -6.69
CA ALA A 463 2.47 23.34 -5.92
C ALA A 463 1.58 22.14 -6.24
N GLU A 464 0.91 21.58 -5.23
CA GLU A 464 -0.11 20.55 -5.43
C GLU A 464 -1.21 21.05 -6.36
N LYS A 465 -1.80 20.13 -7.12
CA LYS A 465 -3.03 20.38 -7.84
C LYS A 465 -4.22 20.54 -6.87
N PRO A 466 -5.34 21.14 -7.31
CA PRO A 466 -5.49 21.91 -8.55
C PRO A 466 -4.76 23.26 -8.48
N ILE A 467 -4.50 23.85 -9.65
CA ILE A 467 -3.81 25.13 -9.80
C ILE A 467 -4.42 26.26 -8.95
N ALA A 468 -5.75 26.32 -8.87
CA ALA A 468 -6.51 27.23 -8.00
C ALA A 468 -7.93 26.68 -7.78
N LYS A 469 -8.78 27.48 -7.12
CA LYS A 469 -10.18 27.15 -6.82
C LYS A 469 -11.15 27.27 -8.00
N ASP A 470 -10.77 28.02 -9.04
CA ASP A 470 -11.56 28.29 -10.25
C ASP A 470 -10.63 28.85 -11.35
N VAL A 471 -11.10 28.85 -12.59
CA VAL A 471 -10.38 29.32 -13.78
C VAL A 471 -10.04 30.80 -13.66
N ALA A 472 -10.93 31.62 -13.11
CA ALA A 472 -10.69 33.05 -12.94
C ALA A 472 -9.47 33.32 -12.04
N THR A 473 -9.45 32.72 -10.85
CA THR A 473 -8.35 32.81 -9.89
C THR A 473 -7.06 32.24 -10.47
N ALA A 474 -7.14 31.10 -11.18
CA ALA A 474 -5.98 30.49 -11.83
C ALA A 474 -5.41 31.39 -12.94
N SER A 475 -6.27 32.00 -13.75
CA SER A 475 -5.88 32.92 -14.83
C SER A 475 -5.25 34.20 -14.30
N GLU A 476 -5.81 34.78 -13.23
CA GLU A 476 -5.23 35.94 -12.54
C GLU A 476 -3.88 35.62 -11.92
N LEU A 477 -3.75 34.44 -11.28
CA LEU A 477 -2.49 33.99 -10.70
C LEU A 477 -1.43 33.75 -11.78
N LEU A 478 -1.81 33.18 -12.91
CA LEU A 478 -0.94 32.94 -14.05
C LEU A 478 -0.50 34.24 -14.73
N LYS A 479 -1.43 35.18 -14.92
CA LYS A 479 -1.11 36.53 -15.40
C LYS A 479 -0.11 37.21 -14.47
N TRP A 480 -0.39 37.20 -13.16
CA TRP A 480 0.52 37.74 -12.15
C TRP A 480 1.90 37.07 -12.21
N TYR A 481 1.97 35.75 -12.40
CA TYR A 481 3.23 35.03 -12.51
C TYR A 481 4.07 35.53 -13.69
N HIS A 482 3.46 35.72 -14.87
CA HIS A 482 4.19 36.22 -16.04
C HIS A 482 4.55 37.71 -15.97
N ASP A 483 3.70 38.52 -15.35
CA ASP A 483 3.90 39.96 -15.25
C ASP A 483 4.96 40.33 -14.19
N GLU A 484 4.98 39.61 -13.06
CA GLU A 484 5.74 40.02 -11.86
C GLU A 484 6.96 39.14 -11.57
N ILE A 485 7.07 37.95 -12.16
CA ILE A 485 8.15 37.00 -11.87
C ILE A 485 9.02 36.79 -13.12
N ASP A 486 10.34 36.88 -12.93
CA ASP A 486 11.33 36.53 -13.94
C ASP A 486 11.35 35.01 -14.14
N THR A 487 10.50 34.52 -15.05
CA THR A 487 10.28 33.09 -15.31
C THR A 487 11.51 32.38 -15.88
N LYS A 488 12.53 33.13 -16.32
CA LYS A 488 13.83 32.57 -16.71
C LYS A 488 14.70 32.19 -15.51
N LYS A 489 14.44 32.77 -14.34
CA LYS A 489 15.18 32.50 -13.10
C LYS A 489 14.47 31.51 -12.19
N VAL A 490 13.14 31.63 -12.06
CA VAL A 490 12.36 30.78 -11.16
C VAL A 490 11.10 30.26 -11.83
N THR A 491 10.79 29.00 -11.55
CA THR A 491 9.68 28.28 -12.16
C THR A 491 8.57 28.05 -11.16
N TRP A 492 7.34 28.25 -11.59
CA TRP A 492 6.15 27.72 -10.92
C TRP A 492 5.70 26.47 -11.68
N SER A 493 5.66 25.33 -10.98
CA SER A 493 5.17 24.06 -11.49
C SER A 493 3.97 23.57 -10.68
N VAL A 494 3.09 22.77 -11.31
CA VAL A 494 1.95 22.11 -10.66
C VAL A 494 2.18 20.59 -10.64
N ALA A 495 2.03 19.98 -9.46
CA ALA A 495 2.16 18.54 -9.23
C ALA A 495 0.87 17.80 -9.60
N GLU A 496 0.76 17.44 -10.88
CA GLU A 496 -0.28 16.54 -11.39
C GLU A 496 0.34 15.18 -11.75
N ASN A 497 0.26 14.27 -10.79
CA ASN A 497 0.97 13.00 -10.82
C ASN A 497 0.49 12.04 -11.92
N PHE A 498 -0.74 12.17 -12.44
CA PHE A 498 -1.23 11.31 -13.54
C PHE A 498 -0.43 11.49 -14.84
N ARG A 499 0.21 12.67 -15.03
CA ARG A 499 1.08 12.94 -16.18
C ARG A 499 2.41 12.18 -16.16
N TYR A 500 2.70 11.53 -15.03
CA TYR A 500 3.97 10.87 -14.74
C TYR A 500 3.82 9.38 -14.41
N MET A 501 2.61 8.84 -14.51
CA MET A 501 2.37 7.40 -14.42
C MET A 501 2.82 6.73 -15.73
N ASP A 502 3.70 5.75 -15.61
CA ASP A 502 4.25 4.98 -16.72
C ASP A 502 3.16 4.28 -17.53
N SER A 503 2.07 3.85 -16.88
CA SER A 503 0.92 3.25 -17.56
C SER A 503 0.17 4.22 -18.47
N PHE A 504 0.01 5.47 -18.06
CA PHE A 504 -0.61 6.51 -18.90
C PHE A 504 0.34 6.96 -20.01
N LEU A 505 1.64 7.08 -19.72
CA LEU A 505 2.66 7.41 -20.73
C LEU A 505 2.75 6.31 -21.80
N TYR A 506 2.77 5.05 -21.39
CA TYR A 506 2.76 3.91 -22.31
C TYR A 506 1.45 3.83 -23.09
N GLY A 507 0.31 4.00 -22.42
CA GLY A 507 -1.00 4.07 -23.08
C GLY A 507 -1.06 5.16 -24.15
N ALA A 508 -0.55 6.35 -23.87
CA ALA A 508 -0.49 7.44 -24.83
C ALA A 508 0.42 7.09 -26.03
N GLN A 509 1.57 6.45 -25.79
CA GLN A 509 2.43 5.96 -26.88
C GLN A 509 1.71 4.94 -27.77
N GLN A 510 0.95 4.02 -27.18
CA GLN A 510 0.15 3.05 -27.92
C GLN A 510 -0.95 3.73 -28.73
N VAL A 511 -1.69 4.69 -28.15
CA VAL A 511 -2.71 5.47 -28.88
C VAL A 511 -2.11 6.13 -30.13
N LYS A 512 -0.91 6.71 -30.02
CA LYS A 512 -0.21 7.35 -31.14
C LYS A 512 0.05 6.40 -32.33
N GLN A 513 0.28 5.12 -32.04
CA GLN A 513 0.60 4.10 -33.05
C GLN A 513 -0.65 3.48 -33.69
N MET A 514 -1.81 3.67 -33.08
CA MET A 514 -3.07 3.00 -33.42
C MET A 514 -3.93 3.75 -34.46
N GLY A 515 -3.40 4.82 -35.04
CA GLY A 515 -4.08 5.62 -36.07
C GLY A 515 -4.96 6.72 -35.48
N ARG A 516 -5.88 7.27 -36.29
CA ARG A 516 -6.73 8.38 -35.85
C ARG A 516 -7.61 7.96 -34.67
N VAL A 517 -7.75 8.83 -33.66
CA VAL A 517 -8.70 8.65 -32.56
C VAL A 517 -10.14 8.76 -33.07
N LEU A 518 -10.94 7.74 -32.78
CA LEU A 518 -12.35 7.63 -33.15
C LEU A 518 -13.30 8.00 -32.00
N GLY A 519 -12.82 7.92 -30.76
CA GLY A 519 -13.55 8.31 -29.55
C GLY A 519 -12.83 7.82 -28.31
N PHE A 520 -13.35 8.18 -27.13
CA PHE A 520 -12.83 7.70 -25.86
C PHE A 520 -13.95 7.47 -24.84
N ARG A 521 -13.64 6.69 -23.81
CA ARG A 521 -14.46 6.51 -22.62
C ARG A 521 -13.57 6.61 -21.40
N THR A 522 -13.84 7.60 -20.57
CA THR A 522 -13.27 7.71 -19.23
C THR A 522 -14.39 7.54 -18.22
N ARG A 523 -14.22 6.60 -17.30
CA ARG A 523 -15.14 6.40 -16.18
C ARG A 523 -14.33 6.29 -14.90
N MET A 524 -14.65 7.15 -13.94
CA MET A 524 -14.12 7.09 -12.59
C MET A 524 -15.26 7.20 -11.58
N GLN A 525 -15.54 6.11 -10.89
CA GLN A 525 -16.66 6.04 -9.97
C GLN A 525 -16.12 5.58 -8.62
N THR A 526 -16.34 6.41 -7.60
CA THR A 526 -15.91 6.16 -6.23
C THR A 526 -16.96 6.74 -5.28
N TYR A 527 -17.10 6.15 -4.10
CA TYR A 527 -18.01 6.67 -3.08
C TYR A 527 -17.24 7.24 -1.91
N VAL A 528 -17.21 8.56 -1.77
CA VAL A 528 -16.61 9.24 -0.63
C VAL A 528 -17.62 9.24 0.52
N GLN A 529 -17.40 8.35 1.48
CA GLN A 529 -18.26 8.25 2.66
C GLN A 529 -17.88 9.29 3.72
N PRO A 530 -18.85 9.74 4.56
CA PRO A 530 -18.56 10.43 5.80
C PRO A 530 -17.58 9.62 6.66
N GLY A 531 -16.71 10.27 7.44
CA GLY A 531 -15.66 9.58 8.20
C GLY A 531 -14.43 9.17 7.38
N SER A 532 -14.44 9.28 6.05
CA SER A 532 -13.24 9.07 5.25
C SER A 532 -12.20 10.16 5.53
N LYS A 533 -10.91 9.79 5.59
CA LYS A 533 -9.82 10.74 5.92
C LYS A 533 -9.80 12.00 5.06
N TYR A 534 -10.26 11.92 3.81
CA TYR A 534 -10.34 13.06 2.90
C TYR A 534 -11.53 13.92 3.24
N TYR A 535 -12.72 13.33 3.37
CA TYR A 535 -13.92 14.04 3.79
C TYR A 535 -13.74 14.74 5.14
N GLU A 536 -13.02 14.14 6.08
CA GLU A 536 -12.83 14.70 7.43
C GLU A 536 -11.98 15.98 7.50
N THR A 537 -11.40 16.44 6.38
CA THR A 537 -10.79 17.77 6.33
C THR A 537 -11.86 18.84 6.15
N GLU A 538 -11.93 19.82 7.06
CA GLU A 538 -13.00 20.83 7.09
C GLU A 538 -13.18 21.58 5.76
N TRP A 539 -12.09 21.89 5.06
CA TRP A 539 -12.11 22.56 3.74
C TRP A 539 -12.67 21.69 2.59
N ARG A 540 -12.87 20.38 2.82
CA ARG A 540 -13.57 19.46 1.91
C ARG A 540 -15.01 19.17 2.32
N LYS A 541 -15.35 19.28 3.61
CA LYS A 541 -16.76 19.21 4.09
C LYS A 541 -17.56 20.42 3.67
N THR A 542 -16.92 21.58 3.74
CA THR A 542 -17.50 22.88 3.42
C THR A 542 -16.64 23.56 2.35
N PRO A 543 -16.67 23.04 1.10
CA PRO A 543 -15.87 23.60 0.04
C PRO A 543 -16.36 25.00 -0.33
N GLU A 544 -15.46 25.98 -0.25
CA GLU A 544 -15.68 27.36 -0.71
C GLU A 544 -15.34 27.52 -2.21
N TYR A 545 -15.41 26.43 -2.96
CA TYR A 545 -15.05 26.34 -4.37
C TYR A 545 -16.02 25.41 -5.10
N GLN A 546 -16.25 25.69 -6.38
CA GLN A 546 -17.21 24.95 -7.18
C GLN A 546 -16.74 23.51 -7.41
N GLY A 547 -17.67 22.57 -7.40
CA GLY A 547 -17.38 21.16 -7.70
C GLY A 547 -16.82 20.33 -6.55
N GLY A 548 -16.43 20.89 -5.40
CA GLY A 548 -16.05 20.10 -4.22
C GLY A 548 -15.04 18.99 -4.55
N PHE A 549 -15.39 17.72 -4.31
CA PHE A 549 -14.55 16.57 -4.65
C PHE A 549 -14.28 16.41 -6.16
N LEU A 550 -15.18 16.86 -7.04
CA LEU A 550 -14.92 16.92 -8.48
C LEU A 550 -13.74 17.84 -8.82
N LEU A 551 -13.56 18.93 -8.07
CA LEU A 551 -12.42 19.84 -8.25
C LEU A 551 -11.14 19.31 -7.61
N ASP A 552 -11.22 18.76 -6.40
CA ASP A 552 -10.05 18.19 -5.72
C ASP A 552 -9.47 16.97 -6.46
N GLY A 553 -10.33 16.05 -6.89
CA GLY A 553 -9.93 14.78 -7.50
C GLY A 553 -10.15 14.67 -9.00
N GLY A 554 -11.17 15.32 -9.56
CA GLY A 554 -11.54 15.17 -10.98
C GLY A 554 -10.49 15.68 -11.96
N VAL A 555 -9.69 16.68 -11.57
CA VAL A 555 -8.57 17.20 -12.39
C VAL A 555 -7.54 16.13 -12.73
N HIS A 556 -7.32 15.14 -11.86
CA HIS A 556 -6.44 14.00 -12.14
C HIS A 556 -6.93 13.18 -13.34
N PHE A 557 -8.24 12.89 -13.36
CA PHE A 557 -8.84 12.03 -14.37
C PHE A 557 -8.94 12.76 -15.71
N ILE A 558 -9.13 14.08 -15.67
CA ILE A 558 -9.03 14.95 -16.85
C ILE A 558 -7.60 14.94 -17.39
N ALA A 559 -6.59 15.15 -16.54
CA ALA A 559 -5.18 15.15 -16.95
C ALA A 559 -4.77 13.82 -17.59
N GLY A 560 -5.14 12.68 -16.97
CA GLY A 560 -4.90 11.35 -17.53
C GLY A 560 -5.60 11.13 -18.87
N THR A 561 -6.85 11.58 -19.02
CA THR A 561 -7.60 11.50 -20.29
C THR A 561 -6.94 12.35 -21.37
N ARG A 562 -6.55 13.59 -21.06
CA ARG A 562 -5.86 14.48 -22.00
C ARG A 562 -4.51 13.93 -22.44
N LEU A 563 -3.77 13.29 -21.53
CA LEU A 563 -2.49 12.64 -21.86
C LEU A 563 -2.69 11.53 -22.89
N LEU A 564 -3.71 10.68 -22.74
CA LEU A 564 -4.02 9.63 -23.71
C LEU A 564 -4.49 10.19 -25.06
N LEU A 565 -5.30 11.26 -25.04
CA LEU A 565 -5.83 11.90 -26.25
C LEU A 565 -4.77 12.67 -27.03
N GLN A 566 -3.74 13.19 -26.36
CA GLN A 566 -2.72 14.06 -26.92
C GLN A 566 -3.28 15.37 -27.50
N SER A 567 -2.40 16.32 -27.81
CA SER A 567 -2.78 17.69 -28.21
C SER A 567 -3.57 17.76 -29.52
N GLU A 568 -3.34 16.82 -30.44
CA GLU A 568 -4.04 16.73 -31.72
C GLU A 568 -5.52 16.39 -31.58
N ASN A 569 -5.92 15.73 -30.47
CA ASN A 569 -7.29 15.37 -30.15
C ASN A 569 -7.79 16.10 -28.90
N ALA A 570 -7.27 17.30 -28.61
CA ALA A 570 -7.71 18.11 -27.48
C ALA A 570 -9.24 18.36 -27.52
N PRO A 571 -9.92 18.38 -26.37
CA PRO A 571 -11.34 18.70 -26.33
C PRO A 571 -11.57 20.16 -26.73
N THR A 572 -12.65 20.41 -27.46
CA THR A 572 -13.02 21.74 -27.99
C THR A 572 -14.36 22.22 -27.47
N ARG A 573 -15.21 21.29 -27.02
CA ARG A 573 -16.54 21.58 -26.47
C ARG A 573 -16.97 20.45 -25.55
N VAL A 574 -17.66 20.77 -24.46
CA VAL A 574 -18.21 19.79 -23.51
C VAL A 574 -19.69 20.06 -23.26
N SER A 575 -20.48 19.01 -23.07
CA SER A 575 -21.83 19.09 -22.51
C SER A 575 -21.92 18.07 -21.37
N ALA A 576 -22.45 18.47 -20.22
CA ALA A 576 -22.45 17.64 -19.02
C ALA A 576 -23.70 17.85 -18.17
N PHE A 577 -24.13 16.78 -17.50
CA PHE A 577 -25.07 16.85 -16.38
C PHE A 577 -24.31 16.64 -15.09
N THR A 578 -24.59 17.49 -14.10
CA THR A 578 -23.97 17.39 -12.78
C THR A 578 -25.04 17.22 -11.72
N THR A 579 -24.75 16.44 -10.69
CA THR A 579 -25.70 16.19 -9.61
C THR A 579 -24.94 16.04 -8.29
N GLN A 580 -25.58 16.50 -7.22
CA GLN A 580 -25.22 16.11 -5.87
C GLN A 580 -26.02 14.86 -5.52
N LEU A 581 -25.40 13.68 -5.62
CA LEU A 581 -26.05 12.43 -5.21
C LEU A 581 -26.06 12.28 -3.68
N GLN A 582 -25.09 12.91 -3.01
CA GLN A 582 -24.86 12.76 -1.57
C GLN A 582 -24.90 14.11 -0.87
N GLY A 583 -25.83 14.28 0.06
CA GLY A 583 -26.00 15.52 0.81
C GLY A 583 -24.73 15.97 1.55
N HIS A 584 -23.87 15.04 1.95
CA HIS A 584 -22.59 15.34 2.59
C HIS A 584 -21.45 15.70 1.63
N LEU A 585 -21.64 15.63 0.31
CA LEU A 585 -20.61 16.00 -0.68
C LEU A 585 -21.04 17.24 -1.51
N PRO A 586 -21.22 18.42 -0.89
CA PRO A 586 -21.57 19.62 -1.63
C PRO A 586 -20.40 20.09 -2.53
N PRO A 587 -20.66 20.94 -3.54
CA PRO A 587 -21.98 21.33 -4.04
C PRO A 587 -22.57 20.35 -5.07
N VAL A 588 -21.72 19.64 -5.80
CA VAL A 588 -22.08 18.52 -6.68
C VAL A 588 -20.95 17.50 -6.61
N ASP A 589 -21.28 16.21 -6.64
CA ASP A 589 -20.31 15.12 -6.46
C ASP A 589 -20.21 14.21 -7.69
N THR A 590 -21.04 14.44 -8.70
CA THR A 590 -21.14 13.63 -9.91
C THR A 590 -21.24 14.52 -11.14
N ALA A 591 -20.49 14.15 -12.19
CA ALA A 591 -20.53 14.77 -13.51
C ALA A 591 -20.43 13.70 -14.61
N ASP A 592 -21.44 13.65 -15.48
CA ASP A 592 -21.50 12.81 -16.67
C ASP A 592 -21.49 13.69 -17.92
N ALA A 593 -20.47 13.55 -18.76
CA ALA A 593 -20.18 14.48 -19.85
C ALA A 593 -19.86 13.79 -21.18
N THR A 594 -20.15 14.51 -22.27
CA THR A 594 -19.65 14.20 -23.62
C THR A 594 -18.72 15.32 -24.08
N TRP A 595 -17.56 14.95 -24.62
CA TRP A 595 -16.56 15.90 -25.14
C TRP A 595 -16.47 15.79 -26.66
N LYS A 596 -16.48 16.92 -27.36
CA LYS A 596 -16.12 17.03 -28.77
C LYS A 596 -14.61 17.26 -28.89
N LEU A 597 -13.92 16.47 -29.70
CA LEU A 597 -12.47 16.57 -29.90
C LEU A 597 -12.14 17.39 -31.15
N LYS A 598 -10.94 17.97 -31.19
CA LYS A 598 -10.42 18.77 -32.30
C LYS A 598 -10.43 18.04 -33.64
N ASN A 599 -10.23 16.73 -33.62
CA ASN A 599 -10.26 15.87 -34.81
C ASN A 599 -11.69 15.57 -35.32
N GLY A 600 -12.73 16.14 -34.69
CA GLY A 600 -14.13 15.94 -35.03
C GLY A 600 -14.82 14.76 -34.34
N SER A 601 -14.10 13.84 -33.70
CA SER A 601 -14.68 12.75 -32.92
C SER A 601 -15.27 13.22 -31.58
N SER A 602 -15.93 12.33 -30.85
CA SER A 602 -16.43 12.59 -29.50
C SER A 602 -16.18 11.41 -28.58
N GLY A 603 -16.22 11.65 -27.27
CA GLY A 603 -16.16 10.60 -26.27
C GLY A 603 -16.84 10.99 -24.97
N THR A 604 -16.92 10.06 -24.04
CA THR A 604 -17.65 10.24 -22.77
C THR A 604 -16.68 10.31 -21.60
N PHE A 605 -16.95 11.21 -20.66
CA PHE A 605 -16.23 11.36 -19.42
C PHE A 605 -17.22 11.36 -18.26
N ALA A 606 -17.14 10.34 -17.40
CA ALA A 606 -18.06 10.15 -16.27
C ALA A 606 -17.27 10.05 -14.98
N VAL A 607 -17.44 11.02 -14.08
CA VAL A 607 -16.80 11.04 -12.76
C VAL A 607 -17.85 11.15 -11.66
N SER A 608 -17.74 10.32 -10.64
CA SER A 608 -18.59 10.45 -9.45
C SER A 608 -17.82 10.10 -8.19
N PHE A 609 -18.02 10.92 -7.17
CA PHE A 609 -17.61 10.72 -5.79
C PHE A 609 -18.80 10.34 -4.89
N GLY A 610 -20.03 10.39 -5.41
CA GLY A 610 -21.27 10.17 -4.65
C GLY A 610 -22.09 8.93 -5.06
N THR A 611 -21.69 8.23 -6.12
CA THR A 611 -22.37 7.02 -6.60
C THR A 611 -22.01 5.78 -5.81
N THR A 612 -22.81 4.71 -5.92
CA THR A 612 -22.44 3.36 -5.49
C THR A 612 -21.69 2.56 -6.56
N PHE A 613 -21.66 3.03 -7.81
CA PHE A 613 -20.79 2.46 -8.83
C PHE A 613 -19.32 2.60 -8.44
N SER A 614 -18.51 1.67 -8.93
CA SER A 614 -17.10 1.62 -8.57
C SER A 614 -16.25 1.16 -9.75
N GLY A 615 -15.04 1.71 -9.86
CA GLY A 615 -14.10 1.33 -10.90
C GLY A 615 -13.47 2.52 -11.61
N SER A 616 -12.43 2.20 -12.39
CA SER A 616 -11.68 3.13 -13.22
C SER A 616 -11.50 2.54 -14.60
N GLU A 617 -11.75 3.32 -15.64
CA GLU A 617 -11.62 2.91 -17.03
C GLU A 617 -11.18 4.11 -17.86
N TYR A 618 -10.13 3.94 -18.65
CA TYR A 618 -9.69 4.88 -19.67
C TYR A 618 -9.48 4.11 -20.96
N THR A 619 -10.40 4.23 -21.90
CA THR A 619 -10.31 3.51 -23.18
C THR A 619 -10.37 4.50 -24.32
N VAL A 620 -9.40 4.44 -25.23
CA VAL A 620 -9.37 5.23 -26.47
C VAL A 620 -9.55 4.28 -27.65
N ALA A 621 -10.56 4.56 -28.46
CA ALA A 621 -10.78 3.88 -29.72
C ALA A 621 -10.03 4.61 -30.83
N CYS A 622 -9.31 3.86 -31.65
CA CYS A 622 -8.52 4.33 -32.78
C CYS A 622 -8.86 3.50 -34.03
N GLU A 623 -8.43 3.94 -35.21
CA GLU A 623 -8.69 3.24 -36.48
C GLU A 623 -8.22 1.78 -36.50
N LYS A 624 -7.13 1.47 -35.79
CA LYS A 624 -6.56 0.12 -35.76
C LYS A 624 -6.99 -0.70 -34.54
N GLY A 625 -7.90 -0.20 -33.70
CA GLY A 625 -8.38 -0.89 -32.50
C GLY A 625 -8.43 0.00 -31.25
N THR A 626 -8.34 -0.59 -30.06
CA THR A 626 -8.51 0.14 -28.79
C THR A 626 -7.30 0.04 -27.87
N VAL A 627 -7.05 1.09 -27.10
CA VAL A 627 -6.08 1.10 -25.99
C VAL A 627 -6.83 1.40 -24.71
N SER A 628 -6.73 0.51 -23.73
CA SER A 628 -7.35 0.66 -22.41
C SER A 628 -6.29 0.74 -21.33
N VAL A 629 -6.36 1.75 -20.48
CA VAL A 629 -5.52 1.91 -19.28
C VAL A 629 -6.42 1.82 -18.04
N SER A 630 -6.09 0.92 -17.11
CA SER A 630 -6.81 0.80 -15.85
C SER A 630 -5.90 0.24 -14.76
N ARG A 631 -5.72 1.00 -13.67
CA ARG A 631 -4.96 0.59 -12.47
C ARG A 631 -3.56 0.02 -12.77
N GLY A 632 -2.79 0.67 -13.66
CA GLY A 632 -1.45 0.21 -14.04
C GLY A 632 -1.43 -0.88 -15.11
N MET A 633 -2.59 -1.39 -15.53
CA MET A 633 -2.72 -2.32 -16.66
C MET A 633 -3.01 -1.57 -17.94
N ILE A 634 -2.31 -1.93 -19.02
CA ILE A 634 -2.58 -1.47 -20.37
C ILE A 634 -2.99 -2.68 -21.21
N VAL A 635 -4.09 -2.56 -21.94
CA VAL A 635 -4.59 -3.57 -22.87
C VAL A 635 -4.73 -2.94 -24.25
N VAL A 636 -4.07 -3.52 -25.25
CA VAL A 636 -4.20 -3.13 -26.65
C VAL A 636 -4.98 -4.22 -27.39
N THR A 637 -6.05 -3.81 -28.06
CA THR A 637 -6.91 -4.71 -28.83
C THR A 637 -6.87 -4.30 -30.30
N LYS A 638 -6.65 -5.26 -31.20
CA LYS A 638 -6.76 -5.10 -32.66
C LYS A 638 -7.69 -6.17 -33.21
N ASP A 639 -8.57 -5.81 -34.14
CA ASP A 639 -9.55 -6.74 -34.75
C ASP A 639 -10.35 -7.56 -33.72
N GLY A 640 -10.72 -6.94 -32.61
CA GLY A 640 -11.47 -7.57 -31.51
C GLY A 640 -10.66 -8.53 -30.63
N LYS A 641 -9.34 -8.67 -30.87
CA LYS A 641 -8.45 -9.54 -30.09
C LYS A 641 -7.44 -8.72 -29.29
N GLU A 642 -7.23 -9.12 -28.03
CA GLU A 642 -6.11 -8.62 -27.24
C GLU A 642 -4.80 -9.03 -27.93
N VAL A 643 -4.02 -8.05 -28.35
CA VAL A 643 -2.71 -8.27 -28.98
C VAL A 643 -1.57 -7.91 -28.04
N GLU A 644 -1.86 -7.12 -27.00
CA GLU A 644 -0.88 -6.76 -26.00
C GLU A 644 -1.56 -6.51 -24.65
N LYS A 645 -0.90 -6.98 -23.58
CA LYS A 645 -1.25 -6.68 -22.21
C LYS A 645 0.02 -6.38 -21.43
N LYS A 646 0.13 -5.15 -20.93
CA LYS A 646 1.27 -4.67 -20.17
C LYS A 646 0.85 -4.40 -18.72
N ASP A 647 1.58 -5.00 -17.79
CA ASP A 647 1.39 -4.79 -16.36
C ASP A 647 2.47 -3.82 -15.84
N LEU A 648 2.03 -2.67 -15.35
CA LEU A 648 2.83 -1.67 -14.64
C LEU A 648 2.20 -1.35 -13.28
N THR A 649 1.49 -2.30 -12.66
CA THR A 649 0.81 -2.13 -11.37
C THR A 649 1.75 -1.76 -10.21
N SER A 650 3.05 -2.03 -10.36
CA SER A 650 4.10 -1.66 -9.40
C SER A 650 4.60 -0.21 -9.53
N GLU A 651 4.13 0.56 -10.52
CA GLU A 651 4.67 1.89 -10.90
C GLU A 651 4.56 2.99 -9.83
N GLY A 652 3.72 2.83 -8.83
CA GLY A 652 3.49 3.91 -7.87
C GLY A 652 2.38 4.88 -8.29
N ALA A 653 2.15 5.92 -7.48
CA ALA A 653 1.14 6.95 -7.78
C ALA A 653 1.67 8.07 -8.70
N GLY A 654 2.83 7.92 -9.34
CA GLY A 654 3.47 8.97 -10.16
C GLY A 654 4.18 10.10 -9.39
N VAL A 655 3.98 10.22 -8.06
CA VAL A 655 4.56 11.30 -7.22
C VAL A 655 6.09 11.27 -7.16
N LYS A 656 6.71 10.09 -7.25
CA LYS A 656 8.18 10.02 -7.30
C LYS A 656 8.69 10.53 -8.65
N GLN A 657 8.04 10.11 -9.72
CA GLN A 657 8.37 10.47 -11.09
C GLN A 657 8.18 11.98 -11.33
N GLU A 658 7.12 12.58 -10.80
CA GLU A 658 6.88 14.03 -10.95
C GLU A 658 7.95 14.87 -10.22
N VAL A 659 8.31 14.49 -8.98
CA VAL A 659 9.32 15.22 -8.20
C VAL A 659 10.70 15.06 -8.82
N LYS A 660 10.99 13.87 -9.38
CA LYS A 660 12.21 13.63 -10.15
C LYS A 660 12.29 14.57 -11.36
N ALA A 661 11.25 14.60 -12.19
CA ALA A 661 11.20 15.43 -13.39
C ALA A 661 11.34 16.94 -13.06
N TRP A 662 10.75 17.37 -11.94
CA TRP A 662 10.88 18.76 -11.48
C TRP A 662 12.32 19.10 -11.08
N GLY A 663 12.98 18.22 -10.31
CA GLY A 663 14.38 18.40 -9.90
C GLY A 663 15.34 18.42 -11.09
N GLU A 664 15.15 17.50 -12.04
CA GLU A 664 15.91 17.47 -13.30
C GLU A 664 15.69 18.74 -14.13
N GLY A 665 14.46 19.25 -14.19
CA GLY A 665 14.13 20.49 -14.89
C GLY A 665 14.80 21.72 -14.28
N ILE A 666 14.88 21.80 -12.95
CA ILE A 666 15.62 22.87 -12.26
C ILE A 666 17.12 22.76 -12.58
N ALA A 667 17.71 21.57 -12.42
CA ALA A 667 19.13 21.35 -12.67
C ALA A 667 19.53 21.67 -14.12
N ALA A 668 18.66 21.34 -15.07
CA ALA A 668 18.85 21.62 -16.49
C ALA A 668 18.43 23.05 -16.91
N SER A 669 17.93 23.88 -15.99
CA SER A 669 17.34 25.20 -16.28
C SER A 669 16.27 25.16 -17.38
N LYS A 670 15.49 24.07 -17.41
CA LYS A 670 14.46 23.79 -18.40
C LYS A 670 13.26 23.13 -17.73
N GLN A 671 12.20 23.89 -17.53
CA GLN A 671 10.96 23.37 -16.94
C GLN A 671 10.37 22.25 -17.81
N ASP A 672 9.90 21.18 -17.17
CA ASP A 672 9.10 20.16 -17.84
C ASP A 672 7.74 20.76 -18.23
N SER A 673 7.44 20.76 -19.54
CA SER A 673 6.18 21.27 -20.09
C SER A 673 4.93 20.66 -19.44
N ARG A 674 5.00 19.41 -18.97
CA ARG A 674 3.90 18.69 -18.30
C ARG A 674 3.55 19.27 -16.93
N GLN A 675 4.47 20.02 -16.34
CA GLN A 675 4.36 20.62 -15.02
C GLN A 675 4.01 22.11 -15.07
N THR A 676 3.88 22.70 -16.25
CA THR A 676 3.58 24.13 -16.39
C THR A 676 2.19 24.46 -15.83
N PRO A 677 1.99 25.63 -15.21
CA PRO A 677 0.70 26.04 -14.67
C PRO A 677 -0.33 26.23 -15.80
N GLU A 678 0.08 26.61 -17.00
CA GLU A 678 -0.75 26.60 -18.21
C GLU A 678 -1.37 25.22 -18.46
N GLU A 679 -0.58 24.17 -18.28
CA GLU A 679 -1.01 22.81 -18.57
C GLU A 679 -2.01 22.30 -17.52
N ALA A 680 -1.88 22.72 -16.27
CA ALA A 680 -2.86 22.47 -15.20
C ALA A 680 -4.12 23.35 -15.32
N LEU A 681 -4.00 24.58 -15.83
CA LEU A 681 -5.15 25.46 -16.10
C LEU A 681 -6.11 24.79 -17.09
N LYS A 682 -5.58 24.17 -18.14
CA LYS A 682 -6.36 23.41 -19.12
C LYS A 682 -7.22 22.29 -18.50
N ASP A 683 -6.72 21.63 -17.45
CA ASP A 683 -7.52 20.60 -16.73
C ASP A 683 -8.69 21.24 -16.00
N LEU A 684 -8.42 22.35 -15.31
CA LEU A 684 -9.41 23.11 -14.56
C LEU A 684 -10.47 23.74 -15.48
N GLU A 685 -10.08 24.23 -16.66
CA GLU A 685 -11.00 24.80 -17.66
C GLU A 685 -12.02 23.77 -18.15
N ILE A 686 -11.59 22.52 -18.40
CA ILE A 686 -12.50 21.44 -18.78
C ILE A 686 -13.45 21.11 -17.64
N LEU A 687 -12.94 21.00 -16.42
CA LEU A 687 -13.78 20.71 -15.26
C LEU A 687 -14.82 21.81 -15.04
N GLU A 688 -14.41 23.07 -15.01
CA GLU A 688 -15.32 24.19 -14.79
C GLU A 688 -16.32 24.34 -15.95
N ALA A 689 -15.91 24.03 -17.19
CA ALA A 689 -16.85 23.98 -18.31
C ALA A 689 -17.90 22.87 -18.15
N MET A 690 -17.54 21.69 -17.63
CA MET A 690 -18.51 20.63 -17.31
C MET A 690 -19.48 21.09 -16.20
N LEU A 691 -18.97 21.71 -15.14
CA LEU A 691 -19.81 22.22 -14.05
C LEU A 691 -20.78 23.31 -14.53
N ARG A 692 -20.30 24.29 -15.33
CA ARG A 692 -21.14 25.33 -15.95
C ARG A 692 -22.16 24.76 -16.94
N SER A 693 -21.82 23.70 -17.65
CA SER A 693 -22.76 22.99 -18.52
C SER A 693 -23.87 22.33 -17.69
N GLY A 694 -23.51 21.70 -16.57
CA GLY A 694 -24.46 21.11 -15.61
C GLY A 694 -25.42 22.14 -15.01
N GLU A 695 -24.92 23.30 -14.59
CA GLU A 695 -25.73 24.44 -14.12
C GLU A 695 -26.73 24.94 -15.19
N ARG A 696 -26.38 24.78 -16.47
CA ARG A 696 -27.21 25.13 -17.64
C ARG A 696 -27.94 23.92 -18.21
N ASN A 697 -28.16 22.89 -17.40
CA ASN A 697 -28.93 21.69 -17.76
C ASN A 697 -28.42 21.01 -19.05
N GLY A 698 -27.11 20.84 -19.18
CA GLY A 698 -26.47 20.14 -20.29
C GLY A 698 -26.18 21.01 -21.51
N GLN A 699 -26.42 22.33 -21.49
CA GLN A 699 -26.03 23.19 -22.61
C GLN A 699 -24.52 23.12 -22.88
N PRO A 700 -24.09 22.96 -24.15
CA PRO A 700 -22.68 22.81 -24.47
C PRO A 700 -21.87 24.09 -24.20
N ILE A 701 -20.65 23.92 -23.71
CA ILE A 701 -19.68 24.99 -23.45
C ILE A 701 -18.46 24.78 -24.34
N ASP A 702 -18.09 25.82 -25.10
CA ASP A 702 -16.86 25.84 -25.90
C ASP A 702 -15.62 26.05 -25.00
N LEU A 703 -14.56 25.33 -25.32
CA LEU A 703 -13.27 25.35 -24.63
C LEU A 703 -12.25 26.19 -25.40
N LYS A 704 -11.32 26.83 -24.68
CA LYS A 704 -10.23 27.65 -25.24
C LYS A 704 -8.86 27.06 -24.90
N LEU A 705 -8.65 25.78 -25.23
CA LEU A 705 -7.48 24.98 -24.82
C LEU A 705 -6.30 24.97 -25.80
#